data_AF-A0A965URB3-F1
#
_entry.id   AF-A0A965URB3-F1
#
_cell.length_a   1.000
_cell.length_b   1.000
_cell.length_c   1.000
_cell.angle_alpha   90.00
_cell.angle_beta   90.00
_cell.angle_gamma   90.00
#
_symmetry.space_group_name_H-M   'P 1'
#
loop_
_entity.id
_entity.type
_entity.pdbx_description
1 polymer ?
#
loop_
_entity_poly.entity_id
_entity_poly.type
_entity_poly.pdbx_seq_one_letter_code
_entity_poly.pdbx_strand_id
1 'polypeptide(L)'
;SRAIAVDVGVVATDAIWQNTDIAYDVAIGGMPFIYAINDSNPYIRQTAPYRKEQFDNQTEPGEQSLTGWWLRSQSSFHEGTGITFYDPGLIPGEGTSRFADSKGVDVWTEGEVTLLNNTASAHYTTGTVKTNGKPFQSARSIKYGSTDGILLWDEFDVDKIAADGTDTHFIDYAAGSDYPVHAICDDGVNAYWVTNVTTSGTPRLRVYKKPLTGTAASTADVTLMFSDNGITVNDATIDYVKDRLIMTVNNKIYEFSTSASALPTATYTHASASVVFTSITASGTSIYVSAFEGIQSYIYKFTLSTSTGSMPTLTSAITAAQMPTGEKIFKIKYYLGYMLIGTSKGIRVATVDDNGSILYGPLMIETSQPVYDFAFRDRFAWAATGVDGEGGVVRIDLGNDLGGLRFAYANDLWLDDGVTGYVTTSCAFAGETDRLVFITAAVNRGTITNKELTSNVATLTTGAAHGLEVSDSIWVEGVDSTFNGKYTVTAATTTTFSYTKAATNVVSTAVTAATALVNETGTINIESSGAKMPDGYIQTGFIRYNTLEPKNFKRLLGRGEFDYGSMTLETVDASGTEYDVVSYDSSVPPVEVTTSQPAGAQEYIAYKFILYRDGTDNTKGPTFKGYQAKATIATPRQRVIRFPVYCFDVETDKYNVMVGYEGRALDRINILESIEEDGDIVTWQDLTTGESRQVAIEQITFTR
;
A
#
# COMPACT_ATOMS: atom_id res chain seq x y z
N SER A 1 3.42 42.57 12.12
CA SER A 1 4.74 42.52 11.45
C SER A 1 4.51 42.30 9.96
N ARG A 2 4.70 43.32 9.13
CA ARG A 2 4.63 43.18 7.67
C ARG A 2 6.03 42.87 7.18
N ALA A 3 6.20 41.72 6.53
CA ALA A 3 7.46 41.30 5.95
C ALA A 3 7.87 42.27 4.84
N ILE A 4 9.10 42.77 4.94
CA ILE A 4 9.84 43.45 3.88
C ILE A 4 10.32 42.35 2.94
N ALA A 5 9.92 42.41 1.66
CA ALA A 5 10.61 41.67 0.62
C ALA A 5 11.99 42.33 0.42
N VAL A 6 13.04 41.57 0.74
CA VAL A 6 14.40 41.88 0.32
C VAL A 6 14.54 41.30 -1.07
N ASP A 7 14.62 42.17 -2.07
CA ASP A 7 14.91 41.79 -3.44
C ASP A 7 16.42 41.53 -3.57
N VAL A 8 16.77 40.36 -4.09
CA VAL A 8 18.15 39.89 -4.25
C VAL A 8 18.42 39.77 -5.74
N GLY A 9 19.04 40.80 -6.29
CA GLY A 9 19.94 40.67 -7.43
C GLY A 9 19.32 40.50 -8.82
N VAL A 10 18.56 41.50 -9.27
CA VAL A 10 18.59 41.97 -10.66
C VAL A 10 18.56 43.48 -10.59
N VAL A 11 19.54 44.16 -11.20
CA VAL A 11 19.55 45.63 -11.24
C VAL A 11 18.51 46.08 -12.28
N ALA A 12 17.23 45.98 -11.92
CA ALA A 12 16.18 46.64 -12.66
C ALA A 12 16.40 48.15 -12.50
N THR A 13 16.55 48.88 -13.60
CA THR A 13 16.46 50.34 -13.58
C THR A 13 15.01 50.71 -13.25
N ASP A 14 14.71 50.89 -11.96
CA ASP A 14 13.43 51.32 -11.37
C ASP A 14 13.03 52.75 -11.76
N ALA A 15 13.31 53.19 -12.98
CA ALA A 15 12.97 54.52 -13.44
C ALA A 15 11.48 54.59 -13.80
N ILE A 16 10.64 54.88 -12.81
CA ILE A 16 9.24 55.28 -13.01
C ILE A 16 9.24 56.76 -13.40
N TRP A 17 8.70 57.08 -14.57
CA TRP A 17 8.51 58.46 -15.01
C TRP A 17 7.24 59.08 -14.40
N GLN A 18 7.35 60.34 -13.99
CA GLN A 18 6.23 61.19 -13.59
C GLN A 18 6.31 62.50 -14.38
N ASN A 19 5.19 62.89 -15.00
CA ASN A 19 5.12 64.18 -15.69
C ASN A 19 5.21 65.33 -14.67
N THR A 20 6.16 66.23 -14.88
CA THR A 20 6.32 67.47 -14.10
C THR A 20 5.80 68.66 -14.90
N ASP A 21 6.59 69.16 -15.83
CA ASP A 21 6.32 70.38 -16.60
C ASP A 21 5.90 70.10 -18.05
N ILE A 22 6.06 68.85 -18.49
CA ILE A 22 5.81 68.39 -19.86
C ILE A 22 4.85 67.22 -19.82
N ALA A 23 3.83 67.27 -20.68
CA ALA A 23 2.85 66.21 -20.77
C ALA A 23 3.26 65.12 -21.77
N TYR A 24 4.08 64.17 -21.32
CA TYR A 24 4.36 62.94 -22.06
C TYR A 24 3.21 61.93 -21.96
N ASP A 25 3.07 61.07 -22.97
CA ASP A 25 1.97 60.11 -23.06
C ASP A 25 2.39 58.69 -22.65
N VAL A 26 3.68 58.34 -22.82
CA VAL A 26 4.19 57.00 -22.52
C VAL A 26 5.62 57.08 -21.99
N ALA A 27 6.04 56.13 -21.17
CA ALA A 27 7.44 55.95 -20.82
C ALA A 27 7.88 54.49 -20.93
N ILE A 28 9.15 54.26 -21.30
CA ILE A 28 9.77 52.94 -21.41
C ILE A 28 11.10 53.00 -20.65
N GLY A 29 11.26 52.20 -19.59
CA GLY A 29 12.48 52.22 -18.77
C GLY A 29 12.78 53.61 -18.19
N GLY A 30 11.73 54.38 -17.88
CA GLY A 30 11.83 55.76 -17.40
C GLY A 30 12.12 56.82 -18.47
N MET A 31 12.27 56.44 -19.73
CA MET A 31 12.40 57.37 -20.85
C MET A 31 11.02 57.81 -21.35
N PRO A 32 10.67 59.11 -21.32
CA PRO A 32 9.31 59.57 -21.61
C PRO A 32 9.13 60.05 -23.06
N PHE A 33 8.09 59.58 -23.74
CA PHE A 33 7.78 59.87 -25.14
C PHE A 33 6.37 60.48 -25.32
N ILE A 34 6.19 61.21 -26.42
CA ILE A 34 4.88 61.67 -26.89
C ILE A 34 4.41 60.69 -27.97
N TYR A 35 3.13 60.31 -27.96
CA TYR A 35 2.60 59.40 -28.97
C TYR A 35 2.53 60.06 -30.35
N ALA A 36 2.96 59.33 -31.38
CA ALA A 36 2.86 59.76 -32.79
C ALA A 36 1.75 58.98 -33.53
N ILE A 37 0.64 58.73 -32.83
CA ILE A 37 -0.44 57.86 -33.32
C ILE A 37 -1.22 58.59 -34.42
N ASN A 38 -1.40 57.93 -35.56
CA ASN A 38 -2.27 58.38 -36.65
C ASN A 38 -2.83 57.18 -37.43
N ASP A 39 -3.71 57.41 -38.40
CA ASP A 39 -4.36 56.35 -39.17
C ASP A 39 -3.37 55.46 -39.96
N SER A 40 -2.22 56.01 -40.37
CA SER A 40 -1.16 55.28 -41.06
C SER A 40 -0.24 54.50 -40.11
N ASN A 41 -0.09 54.98 -38.86
CA ASN A 41 0.71 54.37 -37.80
C ASN A 41 -0.13 54.22 -36.53
N PRO A 42 -0.99 53.19 -36.45
CA PRO A 42 -1.89 53.00 -35.31
C PRO A 42 -1.16 52.41 -34.10
N TYR A 43 -1.68 52.72 -32.91
CA TYR A 43 -1.39 51.97 -31.68
C TYR A 43 -2.12 50.61 -31.74
N ILE A 44 -1.39 49.51 -31.65
CA ILE A 44 -1.94 48.15 -31.76
C ILE A 44 -1.64 47.35 -30.49
N ARG A 45 -2.66 46.67 -29.96
CA ARG A 45 -2.52 45.60 -28.95
C ARG A 45 -3.06 44.31 -29.56
N GLN A 46 -2.22 43.29 -29.65
CA GLN A 46 -2.60 41.98 -30.20
C GLN A 46 -2.01 40.84 -29.38
N THR A 47 -2.56 39.64 -29.53
CA THR A 47 -2.00 38.44 -28.88
C THR A 47 -0.77 37.99 -29.67
N ALA A 48 0.31 37.62 -28.98
CA ALA A 48 1.54 37.19 -29.63
C ALA A 48 1.31 35.89 -30.46
N PRO A 49 1.94 35.74 -31.66
CA PRO A 49 1.92 34.49 -32.40
C PRO A 49 2.65 33.38 -31.64
N TYR A 50 2.05 32.18 -31.58
CA TYR A 50 2.65 31.03 -30.91
C TYR A 50 3.89 30.53 -31.67
N ARG A 51 5.09 30.59 -31.08
CA ARG A 51 6.31 29.97 -31.61
C ARG A 51 6.98 29.12 -30.53
N LYS A 52 6.79 27.80 -30.60
CA LYS A 52 7.73 26.84 -30.02
C LYS A 52 7.80 25.62 -30.93
N GLU A 53 8.87 25.54 -31.73
CA GLU A 53 9.33 24.28 -32.29
C GLU A 53 10.34 23.72 -31.30
N GLN A 54 10.01 22.61 -30.64
CA GLN A 54 10.94 21.88 -29.79
C GLN A 54 11.23 20.56 -30.48
N PHE A 55 12.48 20.38 -30.90
CA PHE A 55 12.98 19.15 -31.51
C PHE A 55 13.54 18.25 -30.39
N ASP A 56 13.14 16.98 -30.32
CA ASP A 56 13.69 16.00 -29.38
C ASP A 56 14.10 14.71 -30.10
N ASN A 57 15.17 14.07 -29.61
CA ASN A 57 15.92 12.96 -30.21
C ASN A 57 16.00 11.76 -29.24
N GLN A 58 14.86 11.38 -28.63
CA GLN A 58 14.74 10.21 -27.74
C GLN A 58 14.30 8.96 -28.52
N THR A 59 14.63 7.78 -27.97
CA THR A 59 14.66 6.49 -28.69
C THR A 59 13.30 5.80 -28.83
N GLU A 60 12.25 6.27 -28.15
CA GLU A 60 10.89 5.75 -28.29
C GLU A 60 10.08 6.60 -29.29
N PRO A 61 9.73 6.08 -30.48
CA PRO A 61 8.98 6.83 -31.47
C PRO A 61 7.50 6.93 -31.08
N GLY A 62 7.02 8.10 -30.62
CA GLY A 62 5.58 8.34 -30.49
C GLY A 62 5.05 9.51 -29.65
N GLU A 63 5.84 10.16 -28.79
CA GLU A 63 5.38 11.35 -28.05
C GLU A 63 5.79 12.64 -28.82
N GLN A 64 4.82 13.46 -29.26
CA GLN A 64 4.95 14.74 -30.01
C GLN A 64 4.86 14.74 -31.55
N SER A 65 3.95 13.95 -32.15
CA SER A 65 3.58 14.13 -33.58
C SER A 65 2.45 15.15 -33.85
N LEU A 66 1.96 15.88 -32.84
CA LEU A 66 0.84 16.81 -32.97
C LEU A 66 1.13 18.16 -32.30
N THR A 67 1.18 19.22 -33.11
CA THR A 67 1.36 20.60 -32.67
C THR A 67 0.34 20.99 -31.59
N GLY A 68 0.79 21.32 -30.37
CA GLY A 68 -0.01 21.96 -29.32
C GLY A 68 -0.49 21.08 -28.16
N TRP A 69 -0.20 19.77 -28.15
CA TRP A 69 -0.62 18.85 -27.07
C TRP A 69 0.56 18.19 -26.36
N TRP A 70 0.47 18.04 -25.05
CA TRP A 70 1.31 17.14 -24.26
C TRP A 70 0.59 15.82 -24.10
N LEU A 71 1.30 14.73 -24.42
CA LEU A 71 0.74 13.39 -24.52
C LEU A 71 1.40 12.48 -23.49
N ARG A 72 0.61 11.67 -22.80
CA ARG A 72 1.09 10.59 -21.94
C ARG A 72 0.29 9.35 -22.25
N SER A 73 0.95 8.21 -22.35
CA SER A 73 0.29 6.92 -22.49
C SER A 73 1.00 5.87 -21.66
N GLN A 74 0.23 4.92 -21.14
CA GLN A 74 0.73 3.74 -20.46
C GLN A 74 -0.10 2.55 -20.93
N SER A 75 0.58 1.46 -21.30
CA SER A 75 -0.03 0.26 -21.86
C SER A 75 0.28 -0.99 -21.04
N SER A 76 0.87 -0.86 -19.85
CA SER A 76 1.16 -1.98 -18.95
C SER A 76 1.34 -1.51 -17.50
N PHE A 77 1.10 -2.41 -16.55
CA PHE A 77 1.06 -2.12 -15.12
C PHE A 77 1.82 -3.16 -14.25
N HIS A 78 2.46 -4.13 -14.89
CA HIS A 78 3.09 -5.31 -14.25
C HIS A 78 4.29 -5.00 -13.34
N GLU A 79 4.85 -3.77 -13.39
CA GLU A 79 5.95 -3.36 -12.51
C GLU A 79 5.46 -2.86 -11.14
N GLY A 80 4.14 -2.94 -10.91
CA GLY A 80 3.53 -2.79 -9.61
C GLY A 80 3.39 -1.35 -9.12
N THR A 81 3.00 -1.25 -7.85
CA THR A 81 2.59 -0.01 -7.19
C THR A 81 3.76 0.75 -6.54
N GLY A 82 3.47 1.89 -5.93
CA GLY A 82 4.37 2.63 -5.04
C GLY A 82 5.12 3.80 -5.67
N ILE A 83 4.65 4.34 -6.80
CA ILE A 83 5.16 5.62 -7.34
C ILE A 83 4.23 6.78 -7.00
N THR A 84 4.79 7.95 -6.69
CA THR A 84 3.98 9.17 -6.50
C THR A 84 3.74 9.89 -7.83
N PHE A 85 4.75 9.97 -8.69
CA PHE A 85 4.70 10.67 -9.96
C PHE A 85 4.99 9.72 -11.11
N TYR A 86 4.25 9.87 -12.21
CA TYR A 86 4.47 9.15 -13.46
C TYR A 86 5.15 10.07 -14.48
N ASP A 87 6.47 10.18 -14.34
CA ASP A 87 7.36 11.01 -15.13
C ASP A 87 8.46 10.08 -15.70
N PRO A 88 8.55 9.85 -17.02
CA PRO A 88 9.51 8.88 -17.56
C PRO A 88 10.95 9.36 -17.33
N GLY A 89 11.74 8.49 -16.69
CA GLY A 89 13.20 8.42 -16.76
C GLY A 89 14.00 9.54 -16.10
N LEU A 90 14.11 9.54 -14.76
CA LEU A 90 15.27 10.16 -14.08
C LEU A 90 16.18 9.14 -13.38
N ILE A 91 15.71 7.91 -13.13
CA ILE A 91 16.46 6.89 -12.39
C ILE A 91 16.51 5.58 -13.19
N PRO A 92 17.71 5.08 -13.54
CA PRO A 92 17.86 3.74 -14.09
C PRO A 92 17.23 2.69 -13.17
N GLY A 93 16.28 1.90 -13.67
CA GLY A 93 15.59 0.84 -12.92
C GLY A 93 14.18 1.20 -12.41
N GLU A 94 13.73 2.45 -12.55
CA GLU A 94 12.30 2.77 -12.38
C GLU A 94 11.55 2.45 -13.67
N GLY A 95 10.87 1.32 -13.64
CA GLY A 95 10.06 0.83 -14.74
C GLY A 95 8.95 1.80 -15.18
N THR A 96 8.69 1.85 -16.49
CA THR A 96 7.68 2.72 -17.11
C THR A 96 6.24 2.19 -16.98
N SER A 97 6.07 1.03 -16.34
CA SER A 97 4.82 0.31 -16.15
C SER A 97 4.40 0.27 -14.67
N ARG A 98 4.87 1.22 -13.85
CA ARG A 98 4.45 1.35 -12.44
C ARG A 98 3.21 2.22 -12.29
N PHE A 99 2.54 2.11 -11.13
CA PHE A 99 1.36 2.91 -10.78
C PHE A 99 1.37 3.31 -9.30
N ALA A 100 0.44 4.17 -8.88
CA ALA A 100 0.44 4.73 -7.52
C ALA A 100 -0.22 3.82 -6.50
N ASP A 101 -1.39 3.28 -6.84
CA ASP A 101 -2.17 2.41 -5.98
C ASP A 101 -3.13 1.52 -6.77
N SER A 102 -3.54 0.40 -6.19
CA SER A 102 -4.55 -0.50 -6.73
C SER A 102 -5.30 -1.25 -5.64
N LYS A 103 -6.54 -1.67 -5.92
CA LYS A 103 -7.33 -2.56 -5.07
C LYS A 103 -8.19 -3.50 -5.93
N GLY A 104 -8.32 -4.77 -5.57
CA GLY A 104 -9.23 -5.70 -6.23
C GLY A 104 -8.91 -6.05 -7.69
N VAL A 105 -7.71 -5.72 -8.20
CA VAL A 105 -7.31 -5.93 -9.60
C VAL A 105 -6.01 -6.73 -9.74
N ASP A 106 -5.94 -7.59 -10.75
CA ASP A 106 -4.74 -8.28 -11.19
C ASP A 106 -4.04 -7.45 -12.26
N VAL A 107 -2.76 -7.14 -12.02
CA VAL A 107 -1.91 -6.28 -12.86
C VAL A 107 -0.74 -7.04 -13.49
N TRP A 108 -0.64 -8.36 -13.23
CA TRP A 108 0.58 -9.13 -13.48
C TRP A 108 0.70 -9.65 -14.91
N THR A 109 -0.41 -9.63 -15.66
CA THR A 109 -0.41 -9.93 -17.08
C THR A 109 -0.03 -8.67 -17.85
N GLU A 110 1.09 -8.70 -18.57
CA GLU A 110 1.52 -7.56 -19.37
C GLU A 110 0.44 -7.13 -20.36
N GLY A 111 0.15 -5.83 -20.39
CA GLY A 111 -0.86 -5.28 -21.31
C GLY A 111 -2.29 -5.31 -20.81
N GLU A 112 -2.57 -5.91 -19.65
CA GLU A 112 -3.95 -6.14 -19.18
C GLU A 112 -4.08 -5.97 -17.66
N VAL A 113 -5.19 -5.37 -17.24
CA VAL A 113 -5.65 -5.29 -15.86
C VAL A 113 -7.06 -5.87 -15.81
N THR A 114 -7.30 -6.79 -14.88
CA THR A 114 -8.59 -7.46 -14.71
C THR A 114 -8.98 -7.49 -13.24
N LEU A 115 -10.24 -7.80 -12.93
CA LEU A 115 -10.64 -8.02 -11.54
C LEU A 115 -10.04 -9.31 -10.98
N LEU A 116 -9.57 -9.23 -9.74
CA LEU A 116 -9.21 -10.41 -8.95
C LEU A 116 -10.45 -11.27 -8.69
N ASN A 117 -10.21 -12.53 -8.35
CA ASN A 117 -11.29 -13.37 -7.84
C ASN A 117 -11.73 -12.83 -6.47
N ASN A 118 -13.03 -12.89 -6.21
CA ASN A 118 -13.60 -12.54 -4.92
C ASN A 118 -13.12 -13.51 -3.84
N THR A 119 -13.27 -13.15 -2.58
CA THR A 119 -13.02 -14.04 -1.45
C THR A 119 -14.33 -14.37 -0.75
N ALA A 120 -14.38 -15.51 -0.05
CA ALA A 120 -15.52 -15.88 0.76
C ALA A 120 -15.05 -16.33 2.14
N SER A 121 -15.70 -15.81 3.18
CA SER A 121 -15.45 -16.25 4.55
C SER A 121 -16.08 -17.62 4.79
N ALA A 122 -15.27 -18.60 5.19
CA ALA A 122 -15.73 -19.98 5.41
C ALA A 122 -15.87 -20.32 6.90
N HIS A 123 -14.95 -19.85 7.72
CA HIS A 123 -14.86 -20.11 9.15
C HIS A 123 -14.41 -18.84 9.88
N TYR A 124 -14.67 -18.77 11.18
CA TYR A 124 -14.33 -17.63 12.01
C TYR A 124 -13.10 -17.92 12.86
N THR A 125 -12.43 -16.88 13.32
CA THR A 125 -11.36 -16.99 14.31
C THR A 125 -11.72 -16.21 15.56
N THR A 126 -11.30 -16.70 16.73
CA THR A 126 -11.62 -16.11 18.03
C THR A 126 -10.42 -15.40 18.65
N GLY A 127 -9.20 -15.77 18.26
CA GLY A 127 -7.99 -15.25 18.89
C GLY A 127 -7.61 -13.85 18.44
N THR A 128 -7.26 -13.02 19.41
CA THR A 128 -6.55 -11.75 19.15
C THR A 128 -5.05 -12.00 19.02
N VAL A 129 -4.32 -11.06 18.42
CA VAL A 129 -2.85 -11.05 18.46
C VAL A 129 -2.36 -11.10 19.92
N LYS A 130 -1.36 -11.94 20.21
CA LYS A 130 -0.81 -12.09 21.56
C LYS A 130 -0.23 -10.78 22.08
N THR A 131 -0.16 -10.62 23.40
CA THR A 131 0.44 -9.43 24.05
C THR A 131 1.90 -9.21 23.69
N ASN A 132 2.65 -10.25 23.33
CA ASN A 132 4.03 -10.13 22.84
C ASN A 132 4.12 -9.69 21.36
N GLY A 133 2.98 -9.55 20.68
CA GLY A 133 2.85 -9.15 19.28
C GLY A 133 2.85 -10.30 18.28
N LYS A 134 3.09 -11.56 18.70
CA LYS A 134 3.01 -12.73 17.81
C LYS A 134 1.55 -12.99 17.40
N PRO A 135 1.32 -13.50 16.18
CA PRO A 135 -0.01 -13.96 15.81
C PRO A 135 -0.38 -15.15 16.70
N PHE A 136 -1.67 -15.33 16.96
CA PHE A 136 -2.21 -16.53 17.60
C PHE A 136 -2.93 -17.42 16.59
N GLN A 137 -2.72 -17.16 15.31
CA GLN A 137 -3.20 -17.96 14.22
C GLN A 137 -2.05 -18.30 13.29
N SER A 138 -2.14 -19.46 12.65
CA SER A 138 -1.31 -19.79 11.51
C SER A 138 -2.04 -20.77 10.60
N ALA A 139 -1.80 -20.69 9.31
CA ALA A 139 -2.23 -21.68 8.34
C ALA A 139 -1.04 -22.33 7.64
N ARG A 140 -1.22 -23.61 7.30
CA ARG A 140 -0.30 -24.35 6.42
C ARG A 140 -1.11 -25.01 5.31
N SER A 141 -0.60 -24.96 4.08
CA SER A 141 -1.15 -25.73 2.97
C SER A 141 -1.01 -27.22 3.26
N ILE A 142 -2.10 -27.96 3.17
CA ILE A 142 -2.10 -29.42 3.36
C ILE A 142 -2.94 -30.12 2.30
N LYS A 143 -2.69 -31.41 2.15
CA LYS A 143 -3.60 -32.35 1.48
C LYS A 143 -3.85 -33.51 2.43
N TYR A 144 -5.11 -33.88 2.62
CA TYR A 144 -5.48 -35.00 3.50
C TYR A 144 -6.42 -35.95 2.76
N GLY A 145 -5.95 -37.18 2.56
CA GLY A 145 -6.60 -38.09 1.62
C GLY A 145 -6.58 -37.50 0.22
N SER A 146 -7.76 -37.30 -0.37
CA SER A 146 -7.92 -36.62 -1.67
C SER A 146 -8.32 -35.15 -1.56
N THR A 147 -8.42 -34.60 -0.35
CA THR A 147 -8.95 -33.25 -0.11
C THR A 147 -7.82 -32.23 0.00
N ASP A 148 -7.87 -31.21 -0.84
CA ASP A 148 -7.00 -30.03 -0.77
C ASP A 148 -7.56 -29.02 0.24
N GLY A 149 -6.69 -28.43 1.07
CA GLY A 149 -7.11 -27.49 2.09
C GLY A 149 -5.97 -26.85 2.87
N ILE A 150 -6.29 -26.29 4.03
CA ILE A 150 -5.32 -25.76 4.98
C ILE A 150 -5.48 -26.42 6.35
N LEU A 151 -4.37 -26.53 7.09
CA LEU A 151 -4.38 -26.76 8.52
C LEU A 151 -4.36 -25.38 9.20
N LEU A 152 -5.47 -25.02 9.83
CA LEU A 152 -5.62 -23.81 10.61
C LEU A 152 -5.30 -24.11 12.07
N TRP A 153 -4.44 -23.32 12.67
CA TRP A 153 -4.33 -23.18 14.12
C TRP A 153 -4.91 -21.82 14.49
N ASP A 154 -5.88 -21.79 15.41
CA ASP A 154 -6.41 -20.56 16.00
C ASP A 154 -6.46 -20.71 17.54
N GLU A 155 -5.80 -19.80 18.26
CA GLU A 155 -5.63 -19.90 19.70
C GLU A 155 -5.11 -21.28 20.17
N PHE A 156 -6.01 -22.14 20.62
CA PHE A 156 -5.72 -23.44 21.19
C PHE A 156 -6.33 -24.60 20.40
N ASP A 157 -7.18 -24.32 19.42
CA ASP A 157 -7.81 -25.31 18.55
C ASP A 157 -7.07 -25.43 17.21
N VAL A 158 -7.31 -26.55 16.53
CA VAL A 158 -6.75 -26.79 15.20
C VAL A 158 -7.83 -27.42 14.34
N ASP A 159 -8.02 -26.86 13.16
CA ASP A 159 -9.03 -27.25 12.20
C ASP A 159 -8.42 -27.50 10.83
N LYS A 160 -9.08 -28.36 10.05
CA LYS A 160 -8.78 -28.53 8.63
C LYS A 160 -9.88 -27.89 7.83
N ILE A 161 -9.51 -26.95 6.97
CA ILE A 161 -10.46 -26.24 6.11
C ILE A 161 -10.20 -26.70 4.68
N ALA A 162 -11.16 -27.41 4.09
CA ALA A 162 -11.11 -27.82 2.69
C ALA A 162 -11.21 -26.61 1.76
N ALA A 163 -10.76 -26.75 0.51
CA ALA A 163 -10.84 -25.69 -0.50
C ALA A 163 -12.28 -25.21 -0.76
N ASP A 164 -13.30 -26.03 -0.53
CA ASP A 164 -14.71 -25.65 -0.63
C ASP A 164 -15.26 -24.95 0.62
N GLY A 165 -14.44 -24.76 1.65
CA GLY A 165 -14.81 -24.14 2.92
C GLY A 165 -15.31 -25.14 3.97
N THR A 166 -15.37 -26.44 3.67
CA THR A 166 -15.77 -27.45 4.65
C THR A 166 -14.75 -27.50 5.80
N ASP A 167 -15.24 -27.27 7.01
CA ASP A 167 -14.46 -27.40 8.24
C ASP A 167 -14.48 -28.83 8.79
N THR A 168 -13.37 -29.25 9.38
CA THR A 168 -13.21 -30.50 10.10
C THR A 168 -12.26 -30.29 11.27
N HIS A 169 -12.81 -30.31 12.49
CA HIS A 169 -12.02 -30.24 13.71
C HIS A 169 -10.94 -31.32 13.76
N PHE A 170 -9.70 -30.89 13.98
CA PHE A 170 -8.52 -31.76 14.07
C PHE A 170 -8.05 -31.92 15.52
N ILE A 171 -8.03 -30.83 16.29
CA ILE A 171 -7.81 -30.78 17.73
C ILE A 171 -8.86 -29.82 18.30
N ASP A 172 -9.78 -30.32 19.10
CA ASP A 172 -10.95 -29.57 19.56
C ASP A 172 -10.79 -29.17 21.03
N TYR A 173 -10.05 -28.08 21.25
CA TYR A 173 -9.89 -27.49 22.57
C TYR A 173 -11.18 -26.80 23.05
N ALA A 174 -11.93 -26.17 22.13
CA ALA A 174 -13.14 -25.43 22.45
C ALA A 174 -14.24 -26.33 23.05
N ALA A 175 -14.36 -27.58 22.58
CA ALA A 175 -15.26 -28.58 23.18
C ALA A 175 -14.76 -29.12 24.53
N GLY A 176 -13.53 -28.81 24.93
CA GLY A 176 -12.91 -29.24 26.19
C GLY A 176 -12.36 -30.66 26.20
N SER A 177 -12.29 -31.33 25.04
CA SER A 177 -11.76 -32.70 24.90
C SER A 177 -10.25 -32.76 24.75
N ASP A 178 -9.63 -31.74 24.13
CA ASP A 178 -8.21 -31.70 23.84
C ASP A 178 -7.44 -30.68 24.69
N TYR A 179 -6.11 -30.79 24.68
CA TYR A 179 -5.20 -29.88 25.36
C TYR A 179 -4.83 -28.68 24.49
N PRO A 180 -4.49 -27.51 25.08
CA PRO A 180 -4.22 -26.30 24.33
C PRO A 180 -2.99 -26.42 23.42
N VAL A 181 -3.15 -26.14 22.14
CA VAL A 181 -2.02 -26.13 21.17
C VAL A 181 -1.23 -24.83 21.30
N HIS A 182 0.09 -24.93 21.45
CA HIS A 182 0.98 -23.76 21.57
C HIS A 182 1.80 -23.46 20.31
N ALA A 183 2.02 -24.48 19.48
CA ALA A 183 2.57 -24.38 18.12
C ALA A 183 2.35 -25.71 17.40
N ILE A 184 2.19 -25.66 16.07
CA ILE A 184 1.99 -26.84 15.22
C ILE A 184 2.70 -26.67 13.87
N CYS A 185 3.16 -27.79 13.31
CA CYS A 185 3.60 -27.89 11.93
C CYS A 185 3.23 -29.27 11.37
N ASP A 186 3.54 -29.53 10.11
CA ASP A 186 3.38 -30.84 9.49
C ASP A 186 4.53 -31.16 8.53
N ASP A 187 4.71 -32.46 8.26
CA ASP A 187 5.66 -33.00 7.27
C ASP A 187 4.97 -33.41 5.95
N GLY A 188 3.74 -32.95 5.72
CA GLY A 188 2.88 -33.37 4.61
C GLY A 188 2.12 -34.68 4.84
N VAL A 189 2.39 -35.43 5.92
CA VAL A 189 1.67 -36.68 6.25
C VAL A 189 1.09 -36.62 7.66
N ASN A 190 1.87 -36.17 8.63
CA ASN A 190 1.49 -36.02 10.03
C ASN A 190 1.66 -34.56 10.47
N ALA A 191 0.73 -34.10 11.30
CA ALA A 191 0.91 -32.89 12.07
C ALA A 191 1.61 -33.21 13.40
N TYR A 192 2.44 -32.28 13.85
CA TYR A 192 3.22 -32.33 15.08
C TYR A 192 2.97 -31.06 15.88
N TRP A 193 2.60 -31.19 17.15
CA TRP A 193 2.30 -30.03 17.98
C TRP A 193 2.84 -30.17 19.39
N VAL A 194 3.06 -29.03 20.02
CA VAL A 194 3.43 -28.91 21.42
C VAL A 194 2.25 -28.38 22.23
N THR A 195 2.04 -28.97 23.39
CA THR A 195 0.93 -28.63 24.29
C THR A 195 1.36 -28.65 25.75
N ASN A 196 0.50 -28.09 26.61
CA ASN A 196 0.59 -28.14 28.05
C ASN A 196 -0.51 -29.07 28.61
N VAL A 197 -0.11 -30.19 29.21
CA VAL A 197 -1.04 -31.09 29.90
C VAL A 197 -1.09 -30.75 31.39
N THR A 198 -2.29 -30.54 31.92
CA THR A 198 -2.55 -30.12 33.31
C THR A 198 -2.94 -31.31 34.20
N THR A 199 -2.12 -32.36 34.27
CA THR A 199 -2.32 -33.39 35.33
C THR A 199 -1.63 -32.94 36.61
N SER A 200 -2.40 -32.67 37.68
CA SER A 200 -1.95 -32.22 39.02
C SER A 200 -1.25 -30.85 39.09
N GLY A 201 -1.89 -29.79 38.61
CA GLY A 201 -1.62 -28.41 39.04
C GLY A 201 -0.36 -27.72 38.49
N THR A 202 0.46 -28.39 37.67
CA THR A 202 1.54 -27.75 36.90
C THR A 202 1.44 -28.18 35.45
N PRO A 203 1.27 -27.26 34.48
CA PRO A 203 1.23 -27.61 33.07
C PRO A 203 2.57 -28.18 32.61
N ARG A 204 2.51 -29.28 31.87
CA ARG A 204 3.70 -30.07 31.50
C ARG A 204 3.80 -30.18 29.98
N LEU A 205 4.98 -29.94 29.44
CA LEU A 205 5.28 -30.09 28.01
C LEU A 205 4.95 -31.51 27.55
N ARG A 206 4.16 -31.60 26.50
CA ARG A 206 3.98 -32.80 25.69
C ARG A 206 4.14 -32.44 24.23
N VAL A 207 4.73 -33.34 23.46
CA VAL A 207 4.75 -33.27 22.00
C VAL A 207 4.02 -34.47 21.46
N TYR A 208 3.05 -34.23 20.59
CA TYR A 208 2.22 -35.25 19.97
C TYR A 208 2.37 -35.20 18.45
N LYS A 209 1.96 -36.29 17.81
CA LYS A 209 1.72 -36.34 16.37
C LYS A 209 0.40 -37.03 16.04
N LYS A 210 -0.18 -36.67 14.90
CA LYS A 210 -1.41 -37.25 14.34
C LYS A 210 -1.34 -37.18 12.81
N PRO A 211 -1.74 -38.24 12.06
CA PRO A 211 -1.88 -38.17 10.62
C PRO A 211 -2.85 -37.07 10.20
N LEU A 212 -2.56 -36.35 9.11
CA LEU A 212 -3.43 -35.28 8.59
C LEU A 212 -4.82 -35.78 8.17
N THR A 213 -4.96 -37.08 7.87
CA THR A 213 -6.24 -37.74 7.60
C THR A 213 -7.12 -37.92 8.84
N GLY A 214 -6.55 -37.81 10.05
CA GLY A 214 -7.28 -37.91 11.31
C GLY A 214 -8.23 -36.73 11.55
N THR A 215 -9.06 -36.85 12.59
CA THR A 215 -9.98 -35.80 13.06
C THR A 215 -9.93 -35.69 14.59
N ALA A 216 -10.65 -34.75 15.20
CA ALA A 216 -10.82 -34.66 16.65
C ALA A 216 -11.47 -35.93 17.23
N ALA A 217 -12.34 -36.60 16.47
CA ALA A 217 -12.92 -37.88 16.87
C ALA A 217 -11.91 -39.04 16.87
N SER A 218 -10.81 -38.93 16.13
CA SER A 218 -9.79 -39.96 15.98
C SER A 218 -8.79 -40.00 17.15
N THR A 219 -9.26 -40.32 18.36
CA THR A 219 -8.38 -40.37 19.54
C THR A 219 -7.28 -41.44 19.46
N ALA A 220 -7.52 -42.53 18.72
CA ALA A 220 -6.52 -43.60 18.49
C ALA A 220 -5.36 -43.17 17.59
N ASP A 221 -5.54 -42.12 16.78
CA ASP A 221 -4.53 -41.61 15.85
C ASP A 221 -3.53 -40.65 16.54
N VAL A 222 -3.83 -40.23 17.78
CA VAL A 222 -2.95 -39.37 18.58
C VAL A 222 -1.82 -40.18 19.18
N THR A 223 -0.59 -39.90 18.76
CA THR A 223 0.63 -40.52 19.31
C THR A 223 1.39 -39.52 20.16
N LEU A 224 1.57 -39.82 21.45
CA LEU A 224 2.52 -39.08 22.29
C LEU A 224 3.95 -39.40 21.84
N MET A 225 4.69 -38.40 21.41
CA MET A 225 6.10 -38.55 21.08
C MET A 225 6.94 -38.57 22.35
N PHE A 226 6.82 -37.53 23.17
CA PHE A 226 7.55 -37.41 24.43
C PHE A 226 6.96 -36.36 25.36
N SER A 227 7.46 -36.37 26.60
CA SER A 227 6.99 -35.55 27.70
C SER A 227 8.12 -35.02 28.56
N ASP A 228 7.99 -33.80 29.05
CA ASP A 228 8.83 -33.27 30.12
C ASP A 228 7.96 -32.60 31.19
N ASN A 229 8.20 -32.92 32.46
CA ASN A 229 7.40 -32.44 33.58
C ASN A 229 7.98 -31.18 34.24
N GLY A 230 9.20 -30.79 33.90
CA GLY A 230 9.87 -29.59 34.41
C GLY A 230 9.71 -28.35 33.52
N ILE A 231 8.99 -28.48 32.40
CA ILE A 231 8.81 -27.40 31.42
C ILE A 231 7.31 -27.09 31.27
N THR A 232 6.97 -25.83 31.50
CA THR A 232 5.69 -25.23 31.10
C THR A 232 5.92 -24.39 29.84
N VAL A 233 5.10 -24.61 28.81
CA VAL A 233 5.21 -23.92 27.52
C VAL A 233 4.47 -22.60 27.59
N ASN A 234 5.18 -21.47 27.56
CA ASN A 234 4.55 -20.15 27.52
C ASN A 234 4.48 -19.61 26.08
N ASP A 235 5.54 -19.84 25.31
CA ASP A 235 5.63 -19.50 23.90
C ASP A 235 6.40 -20.59 23.15
N ALA A 236 5.96 -20.91 21.93
CA ALA A 236 6.59 -21.90 21.08
C ALA A 236 6.45 -21.52 19.60
N THR A 237 7.37 -22.06 18.80
CA THR A 237 7.29 -22.14 17.34
C THR A 237 7.86 -23.50 16.95
N ILE A 238 7.26 -24.20 15.98
CA ILE A 238 7.78 -25.47 15.47
C ILE A 238 7.69 -25.46 13.94
N ASP A 239 8.70 -26.03 13.28
CA ASP A 239 8.63 -26.27 11.83
C ASP A 239 9.41 -27.52 11.43
N TYR A 240 8.98 -28.11 10.32
CA TYR A 240 9.64 -29.25 9.70
C TYR A 240 10.52 -28.79 8.55
N VAL A 241 11.84 -28.86 8.73
CA VAL A 241 12.82 -28.37 7.74
C VAL A 241 13.95 -29.38 7.61
N LYS A 242 14.46 -29.63 6.40
CA LYS A 242 15.62 -30.53 6.19
C LYS A 242 15.49 -31.89 6.92
N ASP A 243 14.31 -32.51 6.75
CA ASP A 243 13.91 -33.79 7.32
C ASP A 243 13.88 -33.87 8.86
N ARG A 244 13.62 -32.75 9.54
CA ARG A 244 13.60 -32.69 11.01
C ARG A 244 12.65 -31.66 11.57
N LEU A 245 12.26 -31.87 12.81
CA LEU A 245 11.51 -30.90 13.59
C LEU A 245 12.47 -30.01 14.35
N ILE A 246 12.33 -28.70 14.13
CA ILE A 246 12.95 -27.67 14.95
C ILE A 246 11.85 -27.05 15.78
N MET A 247 12.01 -27.09 17.09
CA MET A 247 11.02 -26.56 18.03
C MET A 247 11.69 -25.57 18.96
N THR A 248 11.14 -24.37 19.04
CA THR A 248 11.46 -23.41 20.09
C THR A 248 10.42 -23.53 21.20
N VAL A 249 10.87 -23.55 22.45
CA VAL A 249 10.00 -23.50 23.63
C VAL A 249 10.63 -22.54 24.62
N ASN A 250 9.92 -21.47 24.95
CA ASN A 250 10.42 -20.38 25.77
C ASN A 250 11.77 -19.87 25.22
N ASN A 251 12.85 -19.95 25.99
CA ASN A 251 14.19 -19.53 25.59
C ASN A 251 15.10 -20.65 25.03
N LYS A 252 14.54 -21.81 24.69
CA LYS A 252 15.29 -22.99 24.22
C LYS A 252 14.91 -23.40 22.81
N ILE A 253 15.88 -23.94 22.08
CA ILE A 253 15.72 -24.51 20.74
C ILE A 253 16.10 -25.98 20.80
N TYR A 254 15.23 -26.83 20.25
CA TYR A 254 15.35 -28.27 20.18
C TYR A 254 15.32 -28.74 18.72
N GLU A 255 16.03 -29.84 18.45
CA GLU A 255 16.03 -30.54 17.17
C GLU A 255 15.76 -32.02 17.40
N PHE A 256 14.80 -32.59 16.67
CA PHE A 256 14.48 -34.02 16.76
C PHE A 256 13.88 -34.58 15.47
N SER A 257 13.93 -35.90 15.32
CA SER A 257 13.26 -36.60 14.21
C SER A 257 11.76 -36.79 14.49
N THR A 258 11.01 -37.08 13.44
CA THR A 258 9.57 -37.43 13.50
C THR A 258 9.27 -38.77 14.22
N SER A 259 10.34 -39.52 14.52
CA SER A 259 10.31 -40.79 15.26
C SER A 259 10.84 -40.67 16.70
N ALA A 260 11.17 -39.47 17.17
CA ALA A 260 11.72 -39.27 18.51
C ALA A 260 10.72 -39.72 19.60
N SER A 261 11.24 -40.44 20.61
CA SER A 261 10.47 -40.96 21.74
C SER A 261 10.87 -40.34 23.09
N ALA A 262 11.78 -39.37 23.08
CA ALA A 262 12.26 -38.63 24.25
C ALA A 262 12.62 -37.20 23.84
N LEU A 263 12.47 -36.24 24.76
CA LEU A 263 12.89 -34.87 24.53
C LEU A 263 14.44 -34.83 24.45
N PRO A 264 15.02 -34.35 23.34
CA PRO A 264 16.48 -34.20 23.24
C PRO A 264 16.99 -33.09 24.15
N THR A 265 18.29 -33.08 24.40
CA THR A 265 18.96 -31.90 24.98
C THR A 265 18.73 -30.70 24.06
N ALA A 266 18.48 -29.52 24.66
CA ALA A 266 18.35 -28.29 23.88
C ALA A 266 19.64 -28.02 23.09
N THR A 267 19.52 -27.88 21.77
CA THR A 267 20.59 -27.47 20.87
C THR A 267 21.14 -26.10 21.28
N TYR A 268 20.25 -25.21 21.69
CA TYR A 268 20.60 -23.86 22.12
C TYR A 268 19.68 -23.41 23.26
N THR A 269 20.26 -22.71 24.24
CA THR A 269 19.52 -22.00 25.29
C THR A 269 19.95 -20.53 25.25
N HIS A 270 19.02 -19.65 24.94
CA HIS A 270 19.27 -18.21 24.96
C HIS A 270 19.46 -17.73 26.41
N ALA A 271 20.40 -16.81 26.61
CA ALA A 271 20.78 -16.32 27.94
C ALA A 271 19.62 -15.57 28.62
N SER A 272 18.84 -14.81 27.84
CA SER A 272 17.64 -14.14 28.33
C SER A 272 16.40 -15.03 28.18
N ALA A 273 15.63 -15.13 29.26
CA ALA A 273 14.34 -15.81 29.29
C ALA A 273 13.22 -15.02 28.57
N SER A 274 13.46 -13.73 28.28
CA SER A 274 12.49 -12.82 27.65
C SER A 274 12.55 -12.84 26.13
N VAL A 275 13.44 -13.62 25.53
CA VAL A 275 13.51 -13.79 24.08
C VAL A 275 12.22 -14.40 23.54
N VAL A 276 11.74 -13.89 22.42
CA VAL A 276 10.59 -14.43 21.71
C VAL A 276 11.05 -14.94 20.36
N PHE A 277 10.99 -16.26 20.16
CA PHE A 277 11.25 -16.87 18.86
C PHE A 277 10.01 -16.78 17.98
N THR A 278 10.18 -16.40 16.72
CA THR A 278 9.05 -16.05 15.85
C THR A 278 8.87 -17.02 14.68
N SER A 279 9.93 -17.34 13.95
CA SER A 279 9.82 -18.16 12.73
C SER A 279 11.06 -19.00 12.51
N ILE A 280 10.87 -20.13 11.82
CA ILE A 280 11.91 -21.07 11.43
C ILE A 280 11.85 -21.20 9.91
N THR A 281 13.00 -21.28 9.25
CA THR A 281 13.09 -21.59 7.82
C THR A 281 14.46 -22.21 7.54
N ALA A 282 14.70 -22.66 6.31
CA ALA A 282 15.98 -23.20 5.91
C ALA A 282 16.36 -22.77 4.49
N SER A 283 17.65 -22.62 4.25
CA SER A 283 18.21 -22.38 2.92
C SER A 283 19.63 -22.95 2.83
N GLY A 284 20.09 -23.29 1.63
CA GLY A 284 21.43 -23.85 1.42
C GLY A 284 21.73 -25.01 2.37
N THR A 285 22.74 -24.89 3.23
CA THR A 285 23.14 -25.88 4.25
C THR A 285 22.71 -25.50 5.67
N SER A 286 21.97 -24.42 5.84
CA SER A 286 21.66 -23.81 7.15
C SER A 286 20.17 -23.84 7.49
N ILE A 287 19.90 -23.79 8.79
CA ILE A 287 18.58 -23.54 9.37
C ILE A 287 18.62 -22.19 10.05
N TYR A 288 17.54 -21.41 9.90
CA TYR A 288 17.40 -20.07 10.44
C TYR A 288 16.26 -20.01 11.44
N VAL A 289 16.49 -19.31 12.55
CA VAL A 289 15.48 -19.03 13.56
C VAL A 289 15.48 -17.53 13.83
N SER A 290 14.35 -16.87 13.58
CA SER A 290 14.18 -15.45 13.93
C SER A 290 13.71 -15.30 15.37
N ALA A 291 14.17 -14.23 16.01
CA ALA A 291 13.78 -13.88 17.36
C ALA A 291 13.80 -12.36 17.57
N PHE A 292 13.11 -11.89 18.60
CA PHE A 292 13.30 -10.56 19.14
C PHE A 292 13.38 -10.56 20.67
N GLU A 293 14.05 -9.55 21.21
CA GLU A 293 14.08 -9.24 22.64
C GLU A 293 13.90 -7.73 22.83
N GLY A 294 12.89 -7.33 23.61
CA GLY A 294 12.53 -5.93 23.76
C GLY A 294 12.16 -5.30 22.42
N ILE A 295 13.06 -4.47 21.87
CA ILE A 295 12.91 -3.76 20.59
C ILE A 295 13.92 -4.19 19.53
N GLN A 296 14.72 -5.24 19.80
CA GLN A 296 15.80 -5.68 18.94
C GLN A 296 15.53 -7.07 18.36
N SER A 297 15.71 -7.25 17.05
CA SER A 297 15.56 -8.55 16.37
C SER A 297 16.86 -9.13 15.89
N TYR A 298 16.90 -10.46 15.86
CA TYR A 298 18.01 -11.27 15.40
C TYR A 298 17.50 -12.41 14.50
N ILE A 299 18.31 -12.79 13.53
CA ILE A 299 18.17 -14.07 12.82
C ILE A 299 19.40 -14.91 13.19
N TYR A 300 19.18 -16.03 13.87
CA TYR A 300 20.23 -17.01 14.15
C TYR A 300 20.30 -18.02 13.02
N LYS A 301 21.51 -18.38 12.60
CA LYS A 301 21.78 -19.53 11.74
C LYS A 301 22.41 -20.68 12.53
N PHE A 302 22.08 -21.88 12.08
CA PHE A 302 22.64 -23.14 12.54
C PHE A 302 23.09 -23.93 11.31
N THR A 303 24.33 -24.40 11.33
CA THR A 303 24.85 -25.29 10.27
C THR A 303 24.69 -26.74 10.68
N LEU A 304 24.61 -27.64 9.69
CA LEU A 304 24.54 -29.07 9.93
C LEU A 304 25.95 -29.66 10.06
N SER A 305 26.24 -30.32 11.18
CA SER A 305 27.46 -31.10 11.37
C SER A 305 27.22 -32.55 10.93
N THR A 306 27.91 -33.00 9.89
CA THR A 306 27.80 -34.38 9.38
C THR A 306 28.85 -35.28 10.02
N SER A 307 28.53 -35.93 11.13
CA SER A 307 29.25 -37.14 11.54
C SER A 307 28.65 -38.35 10.80
N THR A 308 29.50 -39.25 10.30
CA THR A 308 29.11 -40.35 9.42
C THR A 308 28.13 -41.31 10.11
N GLY A 309 26.96 -41.53 9.47
CA GLY A 309 26.01 -42.60 9.83
C GLY A 309 24.92 -42.25 10.86
N SER A 310 24.89 -41.02 11.38
CA SER A 310 23.78 -40.50 12.20
C SER A 310 23.14 -39.29 11.52
N MET A 311 21.90 -38.94 11.91
CA MET A 311 21.27 -37.70 11.48
C MET A 311 22.19 -36.52 11.83
N PRO A 312 22.57 -35.65 10.86
CA PRO A 312 23.41 -34.48 11.14
C PRO A 312 22.80 -33.64 12.26
N THR A 313 23.59 -33.08 13.17
CA THR A 313 23.09 -32.26 14.28
C THR A 313 23.39 -30.79 14.03
N LEU A 314 22.57 -29.90 14.59
CA LEU A 314 22.84 -28.46 14.56
C LEU A 314 24.10 -28.08 15.37
N THR A 315 24.82 -27.08 14.87
CA THR A 315 25.91 -26.39 15.60
C THR A 315 25.36 -25.38 16.62
N SER A 316 26.20 -24.48 17.13
CA SER A 316 25.77 -23.37 17.98
C SER A 316 25.06 -22.26 17.19
N ALA A 317 24.20 -21.49 17.86
CA ALA A 317 23.56 -20.32 17.27
C ALA A 317 24.61 -19.26 16.86
N ILE A 318 24.61 -18.86 15.59
CA ILE A 318 25.43 -17.76 15.06
C ILE A 318 24.49 -16.68 14.54
N THR A 319 24.71 -15.41 14.89
CA THR A 319 23.89 -14.31 14.34
C THR A 319 24.18 -14.15 12.84
N ALA A 320 23.16 -14.38 12.00
CA ALA A 320 23.21 -14.23 10.56
C ALA A 320 22.84 -12.81 10.11
N ALA A 321 21.92 -12.17 10.82
CA ALA A 321 21.53 -10.77 10.63
C ALA A 321 20.91 -10.20 11.90
N GLN A 322 20.93 -8.87 11.99
CA GLN A 322 20.30 -8.07 13.04
C GLN A 322 19.55 -6.92 12.38
N MET A 323 18.33 -6.61 12.85
CA MET A 323 17.53 -5.50 12.33
C MET A 323 17.86 -4.17 13.01
N PRO A 324 17.53 -3.02 12.41
CA PRO A 324 17.52 -1.75 13.12
C PRO A 324 16.66 -1.81 14.40
N THR A 325 17.10 -1.10 15.44
CA THR A 325 16.37 -0.99 16.70
C THR A 325 14.94 -0.47 16.45
N GLY A 326 13.94 -1.12 17.05
CA GLY A 326 12.52 -0.79 16.87
C GLY A 326 11.85 -1.52 15.70
N GLU A 327 12.54 -2.45 15.04
CA GLU A 327 11.97 -3.31 14.00
C GLU A 327 11.97 -4.78 14.45
N LYS A 328 10.77 -5.33 14.71
CA LYS A 328 10.56 -6.70 15.18
C LYS A 328 10.34 -7.66 14.02
N ILE A 329 11.04 -8.80 13.97
CA ILE A 329 10.80 -9.84 12.95
C ILE A 329 9.72 -10.81 13.42
N PHE A 330 8.68 -11.02 12.62
CA PHE A 330 7.62 -11.99 12.90
C PHE A 330 7.64 -13.20 11.95
N LYS A 331 8.10 -13.04 10.71
CA LYS A 331 8.24 -14.15 9.78
C LYS A 331 9.53 -14.08 8.98
N ILE A 332 10.14 -15.24 8.77
CA ILE A 332 11.16 -15.45 7.74
C ILE A 332 10.79 -16.67 6.91
N LYS A 333 10.86 -16.56 5.57
CA LYS A 333 10.72 -17.69 4.66
C LYS A 333 11.67 -17.53 3.48
N TYR A 334 12.21 -18.65 3.01
CA TYR A 334 13.14 -18.68 1.89
C TYR A 334 12.45 -19.22 0.63
N TYR A 335 12.56 -18.49 -0.47
CA TYR A 335 11.95 -18.86 -1.75
C TYR A 335 12.73 -18.25 -2.92
N LEU A 336 12.94 -19.03 -3.99
CA LEU A 336 13.63 -18.60 -5.23
C LEU A 336 14.95 -17.84 -5.03
N GLY A 337 15.79 -18.25 -4.07
CA GLY A 337 17.08 -17.59 -3.82
C GLY A 337 17.01 -16.44 -2.81
N TYR A 338 15.81 -16.02 -2.42
CA TYR A 338 15.57 -14.88 -1.55
C TYR A 338 15.03 -15.30 -0.19
N MET A 339 15.45 -14.59 0.85
CA MET A 339 14.86 -14.63 2.18
C MET A 339 13.90 -13.46 2.32
N LEU A 340 12.61 -13.74 2.41
CA LEU A 340 11.59 -12.75 2.73
C LEU A 340 11.50 -12.62 4.24
N ILE A 341 11.48 -11.38 4.72
CA ILE A 341 11.48 -11.03 6.13
C ILE A 341 10.27 -10.12 6.39
N GLY A 342 9.30 -10.63 7.13
CA GLY A 342 8.13 -9.90 7.59
C GLY A 342 8.40 -9.29 8.96
N THR A 343 8.29 -7.97 9.05
CA THR A 343 8.63 -7.21 10.26
C THR A 343 7.43 -6.40 10.77
N SER A 344 7.59 -5.77 11.93
CA SER A 344 6.63 -4.83 12.50
C SER A 344 6.43 -3.55 11.70
N LYS A 345 7.22 -3.33 10.64
CA LYS A 345 7.14 -2.13 9.79
C LYS A 345 6.79 -2.46 8.34
N GLY A 346 6.85 -3.72 7.95
CA GLY A 346 6.65 -4.14 6.56
C GLY A 346 7.56 -5.26 6.12
N ILE A 347 7.97 -5.20 4.87
CA ILE A 347 8.59 -6.34 4.17
C ILE A 347 10.00 -5.97 3.73
N ARG A 348 10.95 -6.87 4.01
CA ARG A 348 12.30 -6.82 3.45
C ARG A 348 12.57 -8.09 2.66
N VAL A 349 13.39 -7.95 1.63
CA VAL A 349 13.94 -9.08 0.87
C VAL A 349 15.45 -9.09 1.08
N ALA A 350 16.01 -10.29 1.21
CA ALA A 350 17.42 -10.51 1.45
C ALA A 350 17.97 -11.64 0.58
N THR A 351 19.26 -11.61 0.29
CA THR A 351 19.99 -12.75 -0.25
C THR A 351 20.70 -13.50 0.87
N VAL A 352 20.98 -14.77 0.62
CA VAL A 352 21.75 -15.63 1.52
C VAL A 352 23.06 -15.99 0.83
N ASP A 353 24.19 -15.69 1.46
CA ASP A 353 25.50 -16.05 0.93
C ASP A 353 25.84 -17.54 1.16
N ASP A 354 26.94 -18.02 0.57
CA ASP A 354 27.39 -19.42 0.71
C ASP A 354 27.73 -19.82 2.16
N ASN A 355 28.05 -18.86 3.02
CA ASN A 355 28.30 -19.07 4.44
C ASN A 355 27.00 -19.05 5.26
N GLY A 356 25.85 -18.81 4.63
CA GLY A 356 24.55 -18.65 5.26
C GLY A 356 24.35 -17.32 5.98
N SER A 357 25.17 -16.30 5.75
CA SER A 357 24.92 -14.92 6.21
C SER A 357 23.82 -14.27 5.37
N ILE A 358 23.09 -13.33 5.97
CA ILE A 358 21.93 -12.69 5.32
C ILE A 358 22.28 -11.24 4.98
N LEU A 359 22.21 -10.89 3.70
CA LEU A 359 22.34 -9.51 3.22
C LEU A 359 20.95 -9.00 2.84
N TYR A 360 20.35 -8.18 3.70
CA TYR A 360 19.00 -7.65 3.51
C TYR A 360 19.00 -6.26 2.85
N GLY A 361 18.00 -6.03 2.00
CA GLY A 361 17.74 -4.75 1.36
C GLY A 361 17.08 -3.71 2.28
N PRO A 362 16.76 -2.52 1.75
CA PRO A 362 15.94 -1.53 2.46
C PRO A 362 14.55 -2.09 2.80
N LEU A 363 13.78 -1.35 3.61
CA LEU A 363 12.38 -1.66 3.81
C LEU A 363 11.66 -1.44 2.46
N MET A 364 11.18 -2.52 1.84
CA MET A 364 10.69 -2.51 0.47
C MET A 364 9.24 -2.05 0.39
N ILE A 365 8.43 -2.52 1.35
CA ILE A 365 7.01 -2.21 1.47
C ILE A 365 6.80 -1.80 2.92
N GLU A 366 6.22 -0.63 3.14
CA GLU A 366 5.76 -0.20 4.46
C GLU A 366 4.31 -0.59 4.64
N THR A 367 3.97 -1.16 5.80
CA THR A 367 2.62 -1.66 6.07
C THR A 367 2.09 -1.10 7.38
N SER A 368 0.78 -0.87 7.45
CA SER A 368 0.09 -0.37 8.65
C SER A 368 0.05 -1.38 9.80
N GLN A 369 0.25 -2.67 9.49
CA GLN A 369 0.34 -3.77 10.44
C GLN A 369 1.62 -4.58 10.23
N PRO A 370 2.09 -5.35 11.24
CA PRO A 370 3.19 -6.29 11.04
C PRO A 370 2.89 -7.35 9.98
N VAL A 371 3.93 -7.83 9.31
CA VAL A 371 3.80 -8.91 8.32
C VAL A 371 4.04 -10.26 8.98
N TYR A 372 2.99 -11.07 9.07
CA TYR A 372 2.98 -12.28 9.90
C TYR A 372 3.23 -13.59 9.15
N ASP A 373 3.04 -13.62 7.83
CA ASP A 373 3.27 -14.84 7.05
C ASP A 373 3.54 -14.56 5.57
N PHE A 374 4.09 -15.57 4.90
CA PHE A 374 4.25 -15.60 3.45
C PHE A 374 3.76 -16.92 2.86
N ALA A 375 3.06 -16.84 1.73
CA ALA A 375 2.77 -17.96 0.84
C ALA A 375 3.49 -17.76 -0.51
N PHE A 376 3.76 -18.86 -1.22
CA PHE A 376 4.51 -18.82 -2.47
C PHE A 376 3.86 -19.70 -3.53
N ARG A 377 3.91 -19.24 -4.79
CA ARG A 377 3.49 -19.99 -5.97
C ARG A 377 4.16 -19.37 -7.19
N ASP A 378 4.71 -20.20 -8.07
CA ASP A 378 5.45 -19.75 -9.25
C ASP A 378 6.54 -18.71 -8.89
N ARG A 379 6.55 -17.51 -9.49
CA ARG A 379 7.50 -16.44 -9.16
C ARG A 379 7.01 -15.48 -8.08
N PHE A 380 5.82 -15.70 -7.52
CA PHE A 380 5.17 -14.76 -6.62
C PHE A 380 5.28 -15.16 -5.16
N ALA A 381 5.30 -14.13 -4.31
CA ALA A 381 5.09 -14.25 -2.88
C ALA A 381 3.89 -13.42 -2.46
N TRP A 382 3.06 -13.99 -1.59
CA TRP A 382 1.95 -13.30 -0.94
C TRP A 382 2.32 -13.04 0.51
N ALA A 383 2.15 -11.82 0.96
CA ALA A 383 2.43 -11.41 2.33
C ALA A 383 1.11 -11.16 3.08
N ALA A 384 0.94 -11.81 4.23
CA ALA A 384 -0.18 -11.56 5.14
C ALA A 384 -0.03 -10.17 5.78
N THR A 385 -0.81 -9.22 5.28
CA THR A 385 -0.76 -7.79 5.63
C THR A 385 -2.18 -7.21 5.60
N GLY A 386 -2.38 -5.94 5.25
CA GLY A 386 -3.73 -5.39 5.08
C GLY A 386 -3.82 -4.59 3.80
N VAL A 387 -5.03 -4.45 3.29
CA VAL A 387 -5.34 -3.60 2.13
C VAL A 387 -6.34 -2.56 2.62
N ASP A 388 -5.98 -1.27 2.55
CA ASP A 388 -6.87 -0.16 2.93
C ASP A 388 -7.39 -0.22 4.39
N GLY A 389 -6.61 -0.80 5.30
CA GLY A 389 -6.99 -0.96 6.72
C GLY A 389 -7.89 -2.16 7.02
N GLU A 390 -8.24 -2.94 6.00
CA GLU A 390 -9.00 -4.19 6.07
C GLU A 390 -8.07 -5.41 5.92
N GLY A 391 -8.64 -6.60 6.14
CA GLY A 391 -7.91 -7.87 5.97
C GLY A 391 -7.52 -8.11 4.51
N GLY A 392 -6.32 -8.64 4.27
CA GLY A 392 -5.86 -8.90 2.90
C GLY A 392 -4.39 -9.28 2.77
N VAL A 393 -3.93 -9.31 1.53
CA VAL A 393 -2.56 -9.69 1.18
C VAL A 393 -1.97 -8.77 0.12
N VAL A 394 -0.65 -8.66 0.12
CA VAL A 394 0.13 -8.02 -0.94
C VAL A 394 0.85 -9.10 -1.74
N ARG A 395 0.78 -9.05 -3.07
CA ARG A 395 1.53 -9.93 -3.98
C ARG A 395 2.82 -9.23 -4.42
N ILE A 396 3.92 -9.97 -4.41
CA ILE A 396 5.27 -9.52 -4.78
C ILE A 396 5.77 -10.41 -5.91
N ASP A 397 6.21 -9.81 -7.02
CA ASP A 397 6.85 -10.52 -8.13
C ASP A 397 8.36 -10.64 -7.88
N LEU A 398 8.83 -11.85 -7.55
CA LEU A 398 10.26 -12.13 -7.32
C LEU A 398 11.02 -12.43 -8.63
N GLY A 399 10.35 -12.36 -9.78
CA GLY A 399 10.93 -12.68 -11.08
C GLY A 399 11.97 -11.67 -11.57
N ASN A 400 11.91 -10.42 -11.11
CA ASN A 400 12.84 -9.36 -11.50
C ASN A 400 13.16 -8.42 -10.34
N ASP A 401 14.46 -8.27 -10.01
CA ASP A 401 14.93 -7.26 -9.05
C ASP A 401 15.02 -5.91 -9.76
N LEU A 402 14.21 -4.95 -9.30
CA LEU A 402 14.20 -3.56 -9.75
C LEU A 402 15.44 -2.76 -9.25
N GLY A 403 16.36 -3.43 -8.56
CA GLY A 403 17.64 -2.93 -8.11
C GLY A 403 17.67 -2.70 -6.60
N GLY A 404 18.64 -3.36 -5.96
CA GLY A 404 18.89 -3.25 -4.52
C GLY A 404 17.93 -4.09 -3.68
N LEU A 405 17.52 -5.26 -4.18
CA LEU A 405 16.56 -6.17 -3.53
C LEU A 405 15.18 -5.54 -3.38
N ARG A 406 14.75 -4.84 -4.43
CA ARG A 406 13.41 -4.25 -4.54
C ARG A 406 12.66 -4.95 -5.66
N PHE A 407 11.42 -5.29 -5.40
CA PHE A 407 10.61 -6.09 -6.32
C PHE A 407 9.29 -5.37 -6.60
N ALA A 408 8.70 -5.65 -7.76
CA ALA A 408 7.36 -5.19 -8.08
C ALA A 408 6.37 -5.81 -7.07
N TYR A 409 5.42 -5.02 -6.59
CA TYR A 409 4.37 -5.48 -5.68
C TYR A 409 3.06 -4.77 -5.97
N ALA A 410 1.93 -5.37 -5.60
CA ALA A 410 0.62 -4.75 -5.65
C ALA A 410 -0.29 -5.33 -4.56
N ASN A 411 -1.26 -4.55 -4.09
CA ASN A 411 -2.34 -5.10 -3.27
C ASN A 411 -3.06 -6.19 -4.05
N ASP A 412 -3.45 -7.25 -3.37
CA ASP A 412 -4.08 -8.42 -3.96
C ASP A 412 -5.38 -8.72 -3.20
N LEU A 413 -5.75 -10.00 -3.05
CA LEU A 413 -6.95 -10.43 -2.34
C LEU A 413 -7.12 -9.68 -1.02
N TRP A 414 -8.34 -9.23 -0.79
CA TRP A 414 -8.73 -8.50 0.40
C TRP A 414 -10.13 -8.95 0.82
N LEU A 415 -10.51 -8.56 2.04
CA LEU A 415 -11.79 -8.86 2.65
C LEU A 415 -12.68 -7.63 2.52
N ASP A 416 -13.61 -7.66 1.56
CA ASP A 416 -14.58 -6.58 1.32
C ASP A 416 -15.79 -6.73 2.26
N ASP A 417 -15.55 -6.51 3.56
CA ASP A 417 -16.61 -6.55 4.59
C ASP A 417 -16.77 -5.22 5.35
N GLY A 418 -15.94 -4.21 5.03
CA GLY A 418 -15.98 -2.89 5.65
C GLY A 418 -15.43 -2.85 7.08
N VAL A 419 -14.97 -3.98 7.63
CA VAL A 419 -14.47 -4.05 9.00
C VAL A 419 -12.99 -3.71 9.01
N THR A 420 -12.72 -2.52 9.52
CA THR A 420 -11.36 -2.02 9.68
C THR A 420 -10.71 -2.48 10.99
N GLY A 421 -9.38 -2.57 10.99
CA GLY A 421 -8.60 -2.93 12.17
C GLY A 421 -8.36 -4.42 12.35
N TYR A 422 -8.83 -5.26 11.41
CA TYR A 422 -8.38 -6.64 11.33
C TYR A 422 -6.87 -6.72 11.09
N VAL A 423 -6.26 -7.73 11.69
CA VAL A 423 -4.86 -8.08 11.48
C VAL A 423 -4.81 -9.38 10.70
N THR A 424 -4.24 -9.38 9.50
CA THR A 424 -4.08 -10.62 8.73
C THR A 424 -2.85 -11.35 9.25
N THR A 425 -3.08 -12.49 9.87
CA THR A 425 -2.07 -13.23 10.63
C THR A 425 -1.42 -14.36 9.84
N SER A 426 -2.08 -14.86 8.80
CA SER A 426 -1.50 -15.91 7.96
C SER A 426 -2.10 -15.96 6.55
N CYS A 427 -1.35 -16.57 5.64
CA CYS A 427 -1.81 -16.91 4.30
C CYS A 427 -1.19 -18.24 3.83
N ALA A 428 -1.97 -19.03 3.11
CA ALA A 428 -1.57 -20.32 2.56
C ALA A 428 -2.45 -20.70 1.37
N PHE A 429 -1.94 -21.50 0.44
CA PHE A 429 -2.79 -22.05 -0.63
C PHE A 429 -3.63 -23.23 -0.11
N ALA A 430 -4.85 -23.38 -0.61
CA ALA A 430 -5.67 -24.54 -0.31
C ALA A 430 -5.12 -25.78 -1.04
N GLY A 431 -4.29 -26.55 -0.33
CA GLY A 431 -3.58 -27.72 -0.86
C GLY A 431 -2.81 -27.41 -2.14
N GLU A 432 -3.03 -28.24 -3.16
CA GLU A 432 -2.39 -28.12 -4.47
C GLU A 432 -3.07 -27.11 -5.40
N THR A 433 -4.24 -26.58 -5.03
CA THR A 433 -4.97 -25.60 -5.85
C THR A 433 -4.23 -24.26 -5.92
N ASP A 434 -4.61 -23.43 -6.89
CA ASP A 434 -4.11 -22.05 -7.00
C ASP A 434 -4.94 -21.03 -6.20
N ARG A 435 -5.86 -21.51 -5.35
CA ARG A 435 -6.72 -20.65 -4.52
C ARG A 435 -5.99 -20.30 -3.22
N LEU A 436 -5.73 -19.01 -3.02
CA LEU A 436 -5.13 -18.53 -1.78
C LEU A 436 -6.18 -18.44 -0.66
N VAL A 437 -5.75 -18.71 0.56
CA VAL A 437 -6.50 -18.50 1.80
C VAL A 437 -5.72 -17.52 2.65
N PHE A 438 -6.38 -16.50 3.19
CA PHE A 438 -5.81 -15.62 4.21
C PHE A 438 -6.70 -15.56 5.46
N ILE A 439 -6.08 -15.31 6.60
CA ILE A 439 -6.70 -15.42 7.92
C ILE A 439 -6.57 -14.09 8.64
N THR A 440 -7.67 -13.55 9.14
CA THR A 440 -7.67 -12.40 10.04
C THR A 440 -7.80 -12.85 11.49
N ALA A 441 -7.14 -12.15 12.41
CA ALA A 441 -7.34 -12.30 13.85
C ALA A 441 -8.63 -11.60 14.29
N ALA A 442 -9.19 -12.03 15.41
CA ALA A 442 -10.27 -11.30 16.07
C ALA A 442 -9.78 -9.93 16.58
N VAL A 443 -10.70 -8.97 16.66
CA VAL A 443 -10.44 -7.64 17.21
C VAL A 443 -11.08 -7.51 18.58
N ASN A 444 -10.29 -7.15 19.60
CA ASN A 444 -10.84 -6.91 20.92
C ASN A 444 -11.69 -5.62 20.91
N ARG A 445 -12.97 -5.75 21.29
CA ARG A 445 -13.94 -4.64 21.34
C ARG A 445 -14.19 -4.16 22.78
N GLY A 446 -13.51 -4.76 23.75
CA GLY A 446 -13.37 -4.23 25.10
C GLY A 446 -13.72 -5.22 26.22
N THR A 447 -13.52 -4.77 27.45
CA THR A 447 -13.85 -5.51 28.67
C THR A 447 -15.30 -5.30 29.07
N ILE A 448 -16.00 -6.39 29.36
CA ILE A 448 -17.40 -6.41 29.80
C ILE A 448 -17.47 -6.13 31.31
N THR A 449 -18.26 -5.13 31.69
CA THR A 449 -18.41 -4.65 33.07
C THR A 449 -19.76 -4.99 33.68
N ASN A 450 -20.80 -5.19 32.86
CA ASN A 450 -22.13 -5.60 33.31
C ASN A 450 -22.76 -6.59 32.33
N LYS A 451 -23.65 -7.44 32.87
CA LYS A 451 -24.48 -8.37 32.13
C LYS A 451 -25.94 -8.29 32.58
N GLU A 452 -26.86 -8.37 31.63
CA GLU A 452 -28.29 -8.44 31.84
C GLU A 452 -28.92 -9.38 30.81
N LEU A 453 -29.97 -10.10 31.19
CA LEU A 453 -30.77 -10.88 30.26
C LEU A 453 -32.26 -10.69 30.55
N THR A 454 -33.01 -10.21 29.56
CA THR A 454 -34.45 -9.99 29.67
C THR A 454 -35.15 -10.53 28.43
N SER A 455 -36.10 -11.45 28.63
CA SER A 455 -36.95 -12.01 27.56
C SER A 455 -36.14 -12.56 26.37
N ASN A 456 -35.12 -13.36 26.67
CA ASN A 456 -34.18 -13.95 25.71
C ASN A 456 -33.28 -12.95 24.95
N VAL A 457 -33.14 -11.72 25.44
CA VAL A 457 -32.16 -10.75 24.94
C VAL A 457 -31.11 -10.55 26.01
N ALA A 458 -29.87 -10.93 25.71
CA ALA A 458 -28.71 -10.59 26.53
C ALA A 458 -28.23 -9.19 26.14
N THR A 459 -28.03 -8.33 27.13
CA THR A 459 -27.43 -7.00 26.98
C THR A 459 -26.19 -6.91 27.85
N LEU A 460 -25.05 -6.64 27.23
CA LEU A 460 -23.76 -6.51 27.90
C LEU A 460 -23.27 -5.07 27.81
N THR A 461 -22.60 -4.61 28.87
CA THR A 461 -21.99 -3.28 28.92
C THR A 461 -20.47 -3.43 28.90
N THR A 462 -19.79 -2.62 28.08
CA THR A 462 -18.33 -2.52 28.06
C THR A 462 -17.84 -1.33 28.89
N GLY A 463 -16.59 -1.40 29.36
CA GLY A 463 -15.98 -0.32 30.15
C GLY A 463 -15.63 0.95 29.34
N ALA A 464 -15.56 0.84 28.01
CA ALA A 464 -15.25 1.92 27.08
C ALA A 464 -16.05 1.75 25.78
N ALA A 465 -15.93 2.73 24.87
CA ALA A 465 -16.58 2.65 23.56
C ALA A 465 -16.12 1.41 22.80
N HIS A 466 -17.05 0.54 22.39
CA HIS A 466 -16.71 -0.74 21.76
C HIS A 466 -16.71 -0.69 20.22
N GLY A 467 -17.42 0.26 19.61
CA GLY A 467 -17.45 0.40 18.14
C GLY A 467 -18.11 -0.77 17.40
N LEU A 468 -19.02 -1.49 18.07
CA LEU A 468 -19.79 -2.58 17.46
C LEU A 468 -21.05 -2.00 16.85
N GLU A 469 -21.48 -2.58 15.74
CA GLU A 469 -22.70 -2.25 15.01
C GLU A 469 -23.64 -3.47 14.94
N VAL A 470 -24.83 -3.27 14.37
CA VAL A 470 -25.79 -4.37 14.19
C VAL A 470 -25.28 -5.27 13.07
N SER A 471 -25.34 -6.59 13.28
CA SER A 471 -24.86 -7.66 12.39
C SER A 471 -23.40 -8.09 12.60
N ASP A 472 -22.63 -7.40 13.43
CA ASP A 472 -21.28 -7.83 13.78
C ASP A 472 -21.30 -9.24 14.40
N SER A 473 -20.36 -10.09 13.97
CA SER A 473 -20.14 -11.41 14.55
C SER A 473 -19.17 -11.29 15.72
N ILE A 474 -19.62 -11.71 16.91
CA ILE A 474 -18.86 -11.54 18.15
C ILE A 474 -18.62 -12.87 18.87
N TRP A 475 -17.51 -12.93 19.58
CA TRP A 475 -17.19 -13.94 20.58
C TRP A 475 -17.17 -13.30 21.97
N VAL A 476 -18.05 -13.78 22.85
CA VAL A 476 -18.11 -13.35 24.25
C VAL A 476 -17.43 -14.42 25.11
N GLU A 477 -16.48 -14.00 25.94
CA GLU A 477 -15.76 -14.89 26.83
C GLU A 477 -15.58 -14.31 28.23
N GLY A 478 -15.24 -15.17 29.19
CA GLY A 478 -14.92 -14.79 30.58
C GLY A 478 -16.06 -14.17 31.40
N VAL A 479 -17.28 -14.10 30.88
CA VAL A 479 -18.47 -13.65 31.63
C VAL A 479 -19.04 -14.79 32.48
N ASP A 480 -19.59 -15.82 31.84
CA ASP A 480 -20.00 -17.11 32.39
C ASP A 480 -20.60 -18.00 31.28
N SER A 481 -20.91 -19.27 31.57
CA SER A 481 -21.46 -20.23 30.60
C SER A 481 -22.82 -19.85 29.99
N THR A 482 -23.58 -18.94 30.61
CA THR A 482 -24.85 -18.44 30.07
C THR A 482 -24.58 -17.40 28.99
N PHE A 483 -23.66 -16.47 29.22
CA PHE A 483 -23.42 -15.36 28.28
C PHE A 483 -22.34 -15.64 27.25
N ASN A 484 -21.39 -16.52 27.55
CA ASN A 484 -20.26 -16.81 26.67
C ASN A 484 -20.70 -17.53 25.38
N GLY A 485 -19.88 -17.40 24.33
CA GLY A 485 -20.05 -18.06 23.03
C GLY A 485 -20.09 -17.08 21.86
N LYS A 486 -20.36 -17.64 20.67
CA LYS A 486 -20.53 -16.88 19.42
C LYS A 486 -21.95 -16.33 19.30
N TYR A 487 -22.06 -15.04 18.97
CA TYR A 487 -23.35 -14.38 18.73
C TYR A 487 -23.26 -13.35 17.60
N THR A 488 -24.41 -12.91 17.12
CA THR A 488 -24.54 -11.78 16.20
C THR A 488 -25.18 -10.62 16.95
N VAL A 489 -24.60 -9.42 16.83
CA VAL A 489 -25.12 -8.21 17.46
C VAL A 489 -26.47 -7.82 16.84
N THR A 490 -27.46 -7.58 17.70
CA THR A 490 -28.84 -7.21 17.33
C THR A 490 -29.17 -5.76 17.62
N ALA A 491 -28.43 -5.13 18.54
CA ALA A 491 -28.51 -3.72 18.87
C ALA A 491 -27.19 -3.28 19.51
N ALA A 492 -26.75 -2.07 19.20
CA ALA A 492 -25.53 -1.51 19.77
C ALA A 492 -25.72 -0.02 20.10
N THR A 493 -25.07 0.43 21.16
CA THR A 493 -24.84 1.84 21.49
C THR A 493 -23.32 2.06 21.56
N THR A 494 -22.86 3.16 22.15
CA THR A 494 -21.43 3.36 22.37
C THR A 494 -20.83 2.33 23.33
N THR A 495 -21.55 1.93 24.39
CA THR A 495 -21.02 1.09 25.48
C THR A 495 -21.90 -0.10 25.83
N THR A 496 -22.98 -0.34 25.10
CA THR A 496 -23.83 -1.52 25.30
C THR A 496 -24.13 -2.18 23.97
N PHE A 497 -24.16 -3.51 23.97
CA PHE A 497 -24.59 -4.30 22.83
C PHE A 497 -25.51 -5.42 23.29
N SER A 498 -26.38 -5.88 22.39
CA SER A 498 -27.34 -6.94 22.69
C SER A 498 -27.34 -8.03 21.64
N TYR A 499 -27.64 -9.25 22.05
CA TYR A 499 -27.80 -10.42 21.19
C TYR A 499 -28.89 -11.36 21.70
N THR A 500 -29.36 -12.24 20.82
CA THR A 500 -30.38 -13.23 21.20
C THR A 500 -29.73 -14.33 22.04
N LYS A 501 -30.27 -14.59 23.23
CA LYS A 501 -29.87 -15.69 24.11
C LYS A 501 -31.08 -16.27 24.84
N ALA A 502 -31.46 -17.50 24.50
CA ALA A 502 -32.51 -18.22 25.22
C ALA A 502 -32.00 -18.73 26.59
N ALA A 503 -32.36 -18.05 27.67
CA ALA A 503 -32.02 -18.43 29.04
C ALA A 503 -32.94 -17.72 30.06
N THR A 504 -32.85 -18.13 31.32
CA THR A 504 -33.56 -17.45 32.42
C THR A 504 -33.12 -16.00 32.54
N ASN A 505 -34.05 -15.09 32.83
CA ASN A 505 -33.75 -13.69 33.02
C ASN A 505 -32.70 -13.47 34.11
N VAL A 506 -31.77 -12.54 33.86
CA VAL A 506 -30.71 -12.13 34.75
C VAL A 506 -30.82 -10.63 34.92
N VAL A 507 -31.05 -10.16 36.16
CA VAL A 507 -31.02 -8.72 36.45
C VAL A 507 -29.62 -8.17 36.20
N SER A 508 -29.54 -6.89 35.82
CA SER A 508 -28.25 -6.24 35.57
C SER A 508 -27.29 -6.43 36.75
N THR A 509 -26.18 -7.11 36.48
CA THR A 509 -25.19 -7.55 37.48
C THR A 509 -23.80 -7.20 36.99
N ALA A 510 -22.92 -6.74 37.89
CA ALA A 510 -21.53 -6.44 37.56
C ALA A 510 -20.74 -7.70 37.19
N VAL A 511 -19.82 -7.55 36.24
CA VAL A 511 -18.83 -8.54 35.82
C VAL A 511 -17.46 -8.00 36.20
N THR A 512 -16.75 -8.70 37.09
CA THR A 512 -15.46 -8.24 37.65
C THR A 512 -14.25 -8.99 37.09
N ALA A 513 -14.46 -9.97 36.22
CA ALA A 513 -13.38 -10.76 35.64
C ALA A 513 -12.63 -9.94 34.60
N ALA A 514 -11.31 -9.82 34.72
CA ALA A 514 -10.47 -9.14 33.72
C ALA A 514 -10.45 -9.87 32.36
N THR A 515 -10.81 -11.15 32.36
CA THR A 515 -10.95 -12.00 31.18
C THR A 515 -12.33 -11.90 30.54
N ALA A 516 -13.26 -11.09 31.09
CA ALA A 516 -14.57 -10.88 30.50
C ALA A 516 -14.46 -9.94 29.30
N LEU A 517 -14.37 -10.49 28.10
CA LEU A 517 -14.07 -9.76 26.88
C LEU A 517 -15.16 -10.00 25.82
N VAL A 518 -15.34 -9.00 24.96
CA VAL A 518 -16.02 -9.17 23.68
C VAL A 518 -14.99 -8.95 22.58
N ASN A 519 -14.86 -9.93 21.69
CA ASN A 519 -14.05 -9.83 20.50
C ASN A 519 -14.98 -9.87 19.29
N GLU A 520 -14.77 -8.98 18.31
CA GLU A 520 -15.33 -9.18 16.98
C GLU A 520 -14.50 -10.25 16.26
N THR A 521 -15.15 -11.30 15.78
CA THR A 521 -14.47 -12.49 15.29
C THR A 521 -13.72 -12.21 14.01
N GLY A 522 -12.49 -12.71 13.87
CA GLY A 522 -11.81 -12.74 12.57
C GLY A 522 -12.38 -13.83 11.68
N THR A 523 -11.78 -14.01 10.50
CA THR A 523 -12.30 -14.89 9.45
C THR A 523 -11.19 -15.58 8.67
N ILE A 524 -11.54 -16.73 8.09
CA ILE A 524 -10.75 -17.41 7.05
C ILE A 524 -11.40 -17.08 5.71
N ASN A 525 -10.62 -16.47 4.83
CA ASN A 525 -11.08 -15.95 3.56
C ASN A 525 -10.43 -16.72 2.42
N ILE A 526 -11.25 -17.51 1.73
CA ILE A 526 -10.81 -18.39 0.65
C ILE A 526 -11.10 -17.69 -0.67
N GLU A 527 -10.09 -17.55 -1.53
CA GLU A 527 -10.26 -17.08 -2.89
C GLU A 527 -11.32 -17.91 -3.63
N SER A 528 -12.20 -17.27 -4.39
CA SER A 528 -13.22 -17.94 -5.19
C SER A 528 -12.61 -18.75 -6.32
N SER A 529 -13.23 -19.87 -6.68
CA SER A 529 -12.84 -20.66 -7.86
C SER A 529 -13.25 -20.00 -9.19
N GLY A 530 -13.94 -18.86 -9.18
CA GLY A 530 -14.26 -18.14 -10.42
C GLY A 530 -15.06 -16.85 -10.29
N ALA A 531 -15.74 -16.58 -9.17
CA ALA A 531 -16.44 -15.31 -9.01
C ALA A 531 -15.43 -14.16 -8.86
N LYS A 532 -15.62 -13.08 -9.60
CA LYS A 532 -14.81 -11.85 -9.55
C LYS A 532 -15.25 -10.93 -8.43
N MET A 533 -14.29 -10.14 -7.94
CA MET A 533 -14.57 -9.02 -7.04
C MET A 533 -15.70 -8.13 -7.59
N PRO A 534 -16.61 -7.60 -6.76
CA PRO A 534 -17.65 -6.68 -7.21
C PRO A 534 -17.09 -5.49 -7.99
N ASP A 535 -15.98 -4.95 -7.50
CA ASP A 535 -15.23 -3.86 -8.09
C ASP A 535 -13.75 -3.91 -7.71
N GLY A 536 -12.98 -3.03 -8.35
CA GLY A 536 -11.56 -2.82 -8.07
C GLY A 536 -11.06 -1.61 -8.86
N TYR A 537 -9.91 -1.05 -8.48
CA TYR A 537 -9.35 0.10 -9.17
C TYR A 537 -7.85 0.02 -9.36
N ILE A 538 -7.37 0.80 -10.31
CA ILE A 538 -5.97 1.18 -10.45
C ILE A 538 -5.85 2.71 -10.58
N GLN A 539 -4.94 3.30 -9.83
CA GLN A 539 -4.63 4.73 -9.86
C GLN A 539 -3.21 4.96 -10.38
N THR A 540 -3.07 5.84 -11.37
CA THR A 540 -1.77 6.23 -11.92
C THR A 540 -0.96 7.06 -10.93
N GLY A 541 0.36 7.13 -11.11
CA GLY A 541 1.13 8.24 -10.55
C GLY A 541 0.61 9.58 -11.06
N PHE A 542 0.88 10.66 -10.32
CA PHE A 542 0.61 12.02 -10.78
C PHE A 542 1.42 12.34 -12.04
N ILE A 543 0.73 12.77 -13.10
CA ILE A 543 1.34 13.06 -14.41
C ILE A 543 1.67 14.54 -14.46
N ARG A 544 2.96 14.87 -14.65
CA ARG A 544 3.43 16.27 -14.74
C ARG A 544 4.07 16.62 -16.06
N TYR A 545 4.35 15.63 -16.90
CA TYR A 545 5.09 15.81 -18.14
C TYR A 545 6.51 16.38 -17.92
N ASN A 546 7.17 15.95 -16.84
CA ASN A 546 8.54 16.38 -16.50
C ASN A 546 8.72 17.91 -16.33
N THR A 547 7.65 18.62 -15.95
CA THR A 547 7.71 20.08 -15.73
C THR A 547 6.74 20.52 -14.63
N LEU A 548 7.07 21.61 -13.95
CA LEU A 548 6.25 22.25 -12.91
C LEU A 548 5.31 23.33 -13.48
N GLU A 549 5.29 23.53 -14.79
CA GLU A 549 4.37 24.49 -15.41
C GLU A 549 2.92 24.02 -15.27
N PRO A 550 1.95 24.89 -14.94
CA PRO A 550 0.55 24.52 -14.95
C PRO A 550 0.07 24.12 -16.36
N LYS A 551 -0.75 23.07 -16.42
CA LYS A 551 -1.38 22.56 -17.64
C LYS A 551 -2.89 22.55 -17.47
N ASN A 552 -3.58 22.63 -18.58
CA ASN A 552 -4.96 22.22 -18.64
C ASN A 552 -5.02 20.79 -19.16
N PHE A 553 -5.35 19.84 -18.29
CA PHE A 553 -5.68 18.47 -18.70
C PHE A 553 -7.03 18.51 -19.39
N LYS A 554 -7.10 18.06 -20.65
CA LYS A 554 -8.31 18.21 -21.47
C LYS A 554 -8.90 16.92 -21.96
N ARG A 555 -8.08 15.89 -22.20
CA ARG A 555 -8.55 14.66 -22.82
C ARG A 555 -8.02 13.45 -22.09
N LEU A 556 -8.88 12.44 -21.98
CA LEU A 556 -8.56 11.12 -21.47
C LEU A 556 -9.20 10.06 -22.38
N LEU A 557 -8.49 8.97 -22.59
CA LEU A 557 -8.99 7.78 -23.26
C LEU A 557 -8.44 6.56 -22.50
N GLY A 558 -9.31 5.80 -21.85
CA GLY A 558 -9.03 4.43 -21.44
C GLY A 558 -9.28 3.46 -22.61
N ARG A 559 -8.45 2.44 -22.75
CA ARG A 559 -8.61 1.35 -23.74
C ARG A 559 -8.81 0.03 -23.00
N GLY A 560 -9.63 -0.85 -23.57
CA GLY A 560 -9.97 -2.12 -22.97
C GLY A 560 -11.12 -2.81 -23.70
N GLU A 561 -11.54 -3.95 -23.16
CA GLU A 561 -12.73 -4.70 -23.58
C GLU A 561 -13.78 -4.61 -22.46
N PHE A 562 -15.00 -4.21 -22.81
CA PHE A 562 -16.09 -3.89 -21.86
C PHE A 562 -17.39 -4.62 -22.19
N ASP A 563 -17.28 -5.80 -22.83
CA ASP A 563 -18.44 -6.65 -23.14
C ASP A 563 -19.13 -7.17 -21.86
N TYR A 564 -18.39 -7.26 -20.76
CA TYR A 564 -18.86 -7.71 -19.45
C TYR A 564 -18.48 -6.70 -18.38
N GLY A 565 -19.45 -6.27 -17.57
CA GLY A 565 -19.25 -5.23 -16.57
C GLY A 565 -18.97 -3.84 -17.17
N SER A 566 -18.33 -2.97 -16.39
CA SER A 566 -18.07 -1.58 -16.79
C SER A 566 -16.79 -1.02 -16.18
N MET A 567 -16.23 0.04 -16.78
CA MET A 567 -15.10 0.77 -16.20
C MET A 567 -15.37 2.27 -16.13
N THR A 568 -15.29 2.85 -14.94
CA THR A 568 -15.37 4.30 -14.71
C THR A 568 -13.97 4.92 -14.72
N LEU A 569 -13.84 6.05 -15.41
CA LEU A 569 -12.62 6.84 -15.49
C LEU A 569 -12.80 8.09 -14.64
N GLU A 570 -11.83 8.37 -13.80
CA GLU A 570 -11.83 9.53 -12.90
C GLU A 570 -10.53 10.31 -13.01
N THR A 571 -10.63 11.62 -12.79
CA THR A 571 -9.46 12.47 -12.51
C THR A 571 -9.28 12.60 -11.01
N VAL A 572 -8.04 12.55 -10.55
CA VAL A 572 -7.65 12.74 -9.15
C VAL A 572 -6.78 13.99 -9.04
N ASP A 573 -7.21 14.95 -8.24
CA ASP A 573 -6.46 16.20 -8.03
C ASP A 573 -5.36 16.07 -6.97
N ALA A 574 -4.59 17.14 -6.76
CA ALA A 574 -3.48 17.16 -5.82
C ALA A 574 -3.89 16.95 -4.35
N SER A 575 -5.16 17.15 -4.02
CA SER A 575 -5.72 16.88 -2.69
C SER A 575 -6.26 15.46 -2.52
N GLY A 576 -6.22 14.65 -3.59
CA GLY A 576 -6.85 13.33 -3.63
C GLY A 576 -8.36 13.37 -3.89
N THR A 577 -8.91 14.51 -4.32
CA THR A 577 -10.33 14.58 -4.68
C THR A 577 -10.54 13.93 -6.05
N GLU A 578 -11.49 12.99 -6.11
CA GLU A 578 -11.83 12.21 -7.30
C GLU A 578 -13.02 12.86 -8.02
N TYR A 579 -12.97 12.88 -9.36
CA TYR A 579 -14.05 13.38 -10.20
C TYR A 579 -14.33 12.44 -11.37
N ASP A 580 -15.55 11.92 -11.44
CA ASP A 580 -16.04 11.10 -12.54
C ASP A 580 -15.95 11.84 -13.88
N VAL A 581 -15.42 11.14 -14.88
CA VAL A 581 -15.34 11.62 -16.26
C VAL A 581 -16.35 10.90 -17.15
N VAL A 582 -16.30 9.57 -17.18
CA VAL A 582 -17.14 8.72 -18.03
C VAL A 582 -17.07 7.27 -17.54
N SER A 583 -18.11 6.49 -17.83
CA SER A 583 -18.09 5.03 -17.70
C SER A 583 -18.19 4.37 -19.07
N TYR A 584 -17.38 3.34 -19.29
CA TYR A 584 -17.44 2.46 -20.46
C TYR A 584 -18.11 1.14 -20.09
N ASP A 585 -18.94 0.64 -20.99
CA ASP A 585 -19.65 -0.63 -20.88
C ASP A 585 -19.98 -1.15 -22.29
N SER A 586 -20.75 -2.22 -22.38
CA SER A 586 -21.17 -2.80 -23.68
C SER A 586 -21.94 -1.84 -24.61
N SER A 587 -22.52 -0.76 -24.07
CA SER A 587 -23.26 0.27 -24.79
C SER A 587 -22.44 1.53 -25.09
N VAL A 588 -21.43 1.81 -24.26
CA VAL A 588 -20.51 2.95 -24.41
C VAL A 588 -19.10 2.43 -24.67
N PRO A 589 -18.68 2.31 -25.95
CA PRO A 589 -17.35 1.82 -26.28
C PRO A 589 -16.26 2.83 -25.87
N PRO A 590 -14.99 2.41 -25.83
CA PRO A 590 -13.86 3.30 -25.53
C PRO A 590 -13.79 4.49 -26.48
N VAL A 591 -14.00 5.70 -25.93
CA VAL A 591 -14.00 6.96 -26.68
C VAL A 591 -13.17 8.01 -25.96
N GLU A 592 -12.55 8.93 -26.70
CA GLU A 592 -11.81 10.02 -26.07
C GLU A 592 -12.79 11.04 -25.48
N VAL A 593 -12.65 11.32 -24.19
CA VAL A 593 -13.54 12.19 -23.42
C VAL A 593 -12.85 13.46 -22.94
N THR A 594 -13.64 14.49 -22.65
CA THR A 594 -13.13 15.77 -22.13
C THR A 594 -13.01 15.70 -20.61
N THR A 595 -11.86 16.06 -20.06
CA THR A 595 -11.66 16.24 -18.61
C THR A 595 -11.87 17.72 -18.27
N SER A 596 -13.01 18.05 -17.67
CA SER A 596 -13.32 19.44 -17.24
C SER A 596 -13.06 19.69 -15.76
N GLN A 597 -12.80 18.63 -14.99
CA GLN A 597 -12.47 18.68 -13.57
C GLN A 597 -11.09 18.06 -13.33
N PRO A 598 -10.35 18.51 -12.30
CA PRO A 598 -10.60 19.74 -11.52
C PRO A 598 -10.52 21.00 -12.40
N ALA A 599 -11.34 22.01 -12.10
CA ALA A 599 -11.41 23.24 -12.88
C ALA A 599 -10.10 24.05 -12.82
N GLY A 600 -9.75 24.71 -13.92
CA GLY A 600 -8.55 25.55 -14.01
C GLY A 600 -7.29 24.78 -14.42
N ALA A 601 -6.16 25.48 -14.34
CA ALA A 601 -4.86 24.90 -14.66
C ALA A 601 -4.29 24.16 -13.45
N GLN A 602 -3.83 22.92 -13.66
CA GLN A 602 -3.23 22.07 -12.65
C GLN A 602 -1.76 21.84 -12.97
N GLU A 603 -0.89 21.82 -11.96
CA GLU A 603 0.49 21.38 -12.16
C GLU A 603 0.53 19.90 -12.56
N TYR A 604 -0.33 19.09 -11.94
CA TYR A 604 -0.39 17.65 -12.13
C TYR A 604 -1.77 17.10 -11.75
N ILE A 605 -2.13 15.97 -12.34
CA ILE A 605 -3.28 15.15 -11.91
C ILE A 605 -2.92 13.67 -12.05
N ALA A 606 -3.62 12.81 -11.33
CA ALA A 606 -3.62 11.38 -11.57
C ALA A 606 -4.95 10.97 -12.20
N TYR A 607 -5.00 9.74 -12.72
CA TYR A 607 -6.22 9.14 -13.20
C TYR A 607 -6.49 7.85 -12.44
N LYS A 608 -7.76 7.60 -12.13
CA LYS A 608 -8.22 6.38 -11.49
C LYS A 608 -9.19 5.66 -12.41
N PHE A 609 -9.01 4.36 -12.55
CA PHE A 609 -9.81 3.50 -13.41
C PHE A 609 -10.46 2.45 -12.51
N ILE A 610 -11.78 2.54 -12.34
CA ILE A 610 -12.56 1.64 -11.48
C ILE A 610 -13.28 0.63 -12.36
N LEU A 611 -12.97 -0.64 -12.18
CA LEU A 611 -13.59 -1.76 -12.87
C LEU A 611 -14.73 -2.30 -12.00
N TYR A 612 -15.87 -2.60 -12.62
CA TYR A 612 -17.01 -3.25 -12.00
C TYR A 612 -17.30 -4.56 -12.73
N ARG A 613 -17.53 -5.64 -11.98
CA ARG A 613 -17.85 -6.94 -12.59
C ARG A 613 -19.19 -6.91 -13.31
N ASP A 614 -19.46 -7.96 -14.09
CA ASP A 614 -20.76 -8.12 -14.72
C ASP A 614 -21.88 -8.37 -13.70
N GLY A 615 -23.02 -7.72 -13.88
CA GLY A 615 -24.17 -7.82 -12.99
C GLY A 615 -24.97 -9.12 -13.13
N THR A 616 -24.76 -9.89 -14.20
CA THR A 616 -25.51 -11.13 -14.51
C THR A 616 -24.63 -12.37 -14.34
N ASP A 617 -23.40 -12.35 -14.83
CA ASP A 617 -22.40 -13.42 -14.68
C ASP A 617 -21.24 -12.94 -13.79
N ASN A 618 -21.30 -13.29 -12.50
CA ASN A 618 -20.29 -12.88 -11.53
C ASN A 618 -18.88 -13.46 -11.79
N THR A 619 -18.70 -14.33 -12.79
CA THR A 619 -17.38 -14.84 -13.19
C THR A 619 -16.70 -13.97 -14.25
N LYS A 620 -17.39 -12.92 -14.72
CA LYS A 620 -16.93 -12.02 -15.78
C LYS A 620 -16.74 -10.60 -15.26
N GLY A 621 -15.84 -9.88 -15.92
CA GLY A 621 -15.59 -8.47 -15.70
C GLY A 621 -14.80 -7.87 -16.87
N PRO A 622 -14.60 -6.55 -16.87
CA PRO A 622 -13.93 -5.86 -17.95
C PRO A 622 -12.42 -6.12 -17.95
N THR A 623 -11.78 -5.87 -19.09
CA THR A 623 -10.32 -5.90 -19.24
C THR A 623 -9.81 -4.53 -19.61
N PHE A 624 -9.03 -3.91 -18.74
CA PHE A 624 -8.37 -2.63 -19.01
C PHE A 624 -6.99 -2.85 -19.62
N LYS A 625 -6.67 -2.20 -20.75
CA LYS A 625 -5.43 -2.39 -21.51
C LYS A 625 -4.44 -1.21 -21.42
N GLY A 626 -4.88 -0.07 -20.87
CA GLY A 626 -4.06 1.13 -20.77
C GLY A 626 -4.81 2.40 -21.15
N TYR A 627 -4.13 3.53 -21.05
CA TYR A 627 -4.75 4.84 -21.24
C TYR A 627 -3.87 5.81 -22.01
N GLN A 628 -4.50 6.89 -22.47
CA GLN A 628 -3.85 8.04 -23.08
C GLN A 628 -4.46 9.32 -22.48
N ALA A 629 -3.60 10.21 -21.99
CA ALA A 629 -3.96 11.50 -21.43
C ALA A 629 -3.34 12.63 -22.26
N LYS A 630 -4.11 13.71 -22.46
CA LYS A 630 -3.66 14.90 -23.19
C LYS A 630 -3.88 16.18 -22.39
N ALA A 631 -2.85 17.01 -22.36
CA ALA A 631 -2.88 18.32 -21.72
C ALA A 631 -2.39 19.42 -22.68
N THR A 632 -2.83 20.66 -22.47
CA THR A 632 -2.26 21.84 -23.10
C THR A 632 -1.57 22.69 -22.04
N ILE A 633 -0.47 23.35 -22.39
CA ILE A 633 0.15 24.35 -21.52
C ILE A 633 -0.86 25.43 -21.09
N ALA A 634 -0.82 25.85 -19.82
CA ALA A 634 -1.67 26.93 -19.31
C ALA A 634 -1.00 28.30 -19.45
N THR A 635 -0.34 28.56 -20.59
CA THR A 635 0.47 29.78 -20.77
C THR A 635 -0.39 31.03 -20.53
N PRO A 636 0.07 31.99 -19.70
CA PRO A 636 -0.49 33.33 -19.70
C PRO A 636 -0.37 33.89 -21.11
N ARG A 637 -1.46 34.38 -21.69
CA ARG A 637 -1.44 34.97 -23.04
C ARG A 637 -0.52 36.21 -23.03
N GLN A 638 0.65 36.10 -23.64
CA GLN A 638 1.51 37.25 -23.89
C GLN A 638 0.85 38.14 -24.96
N ARG A 639 0.96 39.47 -24.78
CA ARG A 639 0.42 40.47 -25.68
C ARG A 639 1.58 41.23 -26.30
N VAL A 640 1.54 41.40 -27.62
CA VAL A 640 2.43 42.34 -28.32
C VAL A 640 1.71 43.69 -28.35
N ILE A 641 2.42 44.71 -27.87
CA ILE A 641 1.97 46.11 -27.93
C ILE A 641 2.92 46.82 -28.89
N ARG A 642 2.36 47.47 -29.92
CA ARG A 642 3.13 48.29 -30.86
C ARG A 642 2.54 49.68 -30.90
N PHE A 643 3.37 50.70 -30.69
CA PHE A 643 2.95 52.09 -30.74
C PHE A 643 4.03 52.99 -31.30
N PRO A 644 3.69 53.98 -32.14
CA PRO A 644 4.64 54.97 -32.61
C PRO A 644 4.81 56.09 -31.59
N VAL A 645 6.04 56.59 -31.49
CA VAL A 645 6.41 57.73 -30.64
C VAL A 645 7.16 58.77 -31.46
N TYR A 646 7.04 60.04 -31.07
CA TYR A 646 7.95 61.06 -31.56
C TYR A 646 9.34 60.87 -30.96
N CYS A 647 10.36 61.07 -31.79
CA CYS A 647 11.76 61.03 -31.40
C CYS A 647 12.52 62.11 -32.17
N PHE A 648 12.30 63.37 -31.79
CA PHE A 648 13.00 64.52 -32.36
C PHE A 648 13.95 65.17 -31.34
N ASP A 649 14.97 65.86 -31.84
CA ASP A 649 15.90 66.62 -30.99
C ASP A 649 15.17 67.68 -30.16
N VAL A 650 14.12 68.28 -30.75
CA VAL A 650 13.21 69.21 -30.09
C VAL A 650 11.77 68.79 -30.35
N GLU A 651 11.01 68.59 -29.27
CA GLU A 651 9.62 68.17 -29.26
C GLU A 651 8.76 69.22 -28.56
N THR A 652 7.49 69.32 -28.95
CA THR A 652 6.51 70.21 -28.30
C THR A 652 5.34 69.37 -27.82
N ASP A 653 4.96 69.55 -26.56
CA ASP A 653 3.81 68.84 -26.00
C ASP A 653 2.47 69.47 -26.42
N LYS A 654 1.36 68.84 -26.01
CA LYS A 654 -0.01 69.33 -26.28
C LYS A 654 -0.36 70.67 -25.63
N TYR A 655 0.47 71.17 -24.72
CA TYR A 655 0.33 72.47 -24.06
C TYR A 655 1.32 73.52 -24.58
N ASN A 656 1.96 73.24 -25.72
CA ASN A 656 2.97 74.09 -26.37
C ASN A 656 4.24 74.30 -25.54
N VAL A 657 4.57 73.37 -24.64
CA VAL A 657 5.85 73.36 -23.92
C VAL A 657 6.89 72.67 -24.78
N MET A 658 7.96 73.38 -25.13
CA MET A 658 9.07 72.85 -25.93
C MET A 658 10.16 72.26 -25.05
N VAL A 659 10.70 71.12 -25.46
CA VAL A 659 11.82 70.44 -24.81
C VAL A 659 12.75 69.83 -25.82
N GLY A 660 14.06 69.94 -25.58
CA GLY A 660 15.02 69.36 -26.49
C GLY A 660 16.42 69.91 -26.36
N TYR A 661 17.35 69.17 -26.93
CA TYR A 661 18.73 69.59 -27.18
C TYR A 661 19.22 68.88 -28.45
N GLU A 662 20.22 69.45 -29.11
CA GLU A 662 20.81 68.86 -30.32
C GLU A 662 21.41 67.48 -29.99
N GLY A 663 20.97 66.43 -30.70
CA GLY A 663 21.38 65.04 -30.46
C GLY A 663 20.47 64.22 -29.55
N ARG A 664 19.43 64.82 -28.94
CA ARG A 664 18.50 64.12 -28.02
C ARG A 664 17.78 62.93 -28.67
N ALA A 665 17.46 62.99 -29.96
CA ALA A 665 16.82 61.86 -30.64
C ALA A 665 17.76 60.65 -30.73
N LEU A 666 19.02 60.89 -31.09
CA LEU A 666 20.03 59.84 -31.24
C LEU A 666 20.34 59.16 -29.90
N ASP A 667 20.47 59.93 -28.82
CA ASP A 667 20.70 59.38 -27.48
C ASP A 667 19.59 58.40 -27.06
N ARG A 668 18.34 58.75 -27.32
CA ARG A 668 17.17 57.94 -26.93
C ARG A 668 17.04 56.66 -27.75
N ILE A 669 17.38 56.71 -29.04
CA ILE A 669 17.40 55.53 -29.91
C ILE A 669 18.49 54.57 -29.46
N ASN A 670 19.70 55.05 -29.22
CA ASN A 670 20.81 54.21 -28.76
C ASN A 670 20.50 53.49 -27.44
N ILE A 671 19.81 54.16 -26.51
CA ILE A 671 19.41 53.53 -25.24
C ILE A 671 18.35 52.44 -25.48
N LEU A 672 17.34 52.72 -26.32
CA LEU A 672 16.33 51.71 -26.66
C LEU A 672 16.93 50.50 -27.39
N GLU A 673 17.83 50.73 -28.35
CA GLU A 673 18.55 49.67 -29.09
C GLU A 673 19.46 48.85 -28.17
N SER A 674 20.12 49.48 -27.19
CA SER A 674 20.89 48.77 -26.16
C SER A 674 20.00 47.86 -25.30
N ILE A 675 18.83 48.34 -24.88
CA ILE A 675 17.86 47.53 -24.11
C ILE A 675 17.33 46.36 -24.95
N GLU A 676 17.11 46.57 -26.25
CA GLU A 676 16.73 45.51 -27.19
C GLU A 676 17.85 44.46 -27.36
N GLU A 677 19.11 44.88 -27.50
CA GLU A 677 20.27 44.00 -27.66
C GLU A 677 20.54 43.16 -26.39
N ASP A 678 20.41 43.75 -25.21
CA ASP A 678 20.61 43.08 -23.92
C ASP A 678 19.43 42.16 -23.55
N GLY A 679 18.25 42.37 -24.14
CA GLY A 679 17.02 41.62 -23.84
C GLY A 679 16.43 41.91 -22.46
N ASP A 680 16.75 43.08 -21.90
CA ASP A 680 16.38 43.48 -20.55
C ASP A 680 14.87 43.71 -20.38
N ILE A 681 14.36 43.41 -19.18
CA ILE A 681 12.97 43.67 -18.80
C ILE A 681 12.87 45.10 -18.26
N VAL A 682 12.07 45.94 -18.92
CA VAL A 682 11.86 47.34 -18.57
C VAL A 682 10.42 47.64 -18.21
N THR A 683 10.19 48.70 -17.44
CA THR A 683 8.84 49.16 -17.12
C THR A 683 8.29 50.00 -18.28
N TRP A 684 7.18 49.56 -18.86
CA TRP A 684 6.34 50.37 -19.75
C TRP A 684 5.23 51.04 -18.94
N GLN A 685 5.06 52.35 -19.14
CA GLN A 685 4.03 53.15 -18.52
C GLN A 685 3.22 53.88 -19.59
N ASP A 686 1.91 53.73 -19.57
CA ASP A 686 0.98 54.60 -20.29
C ASP A 686 0.51 55.70 -19.35
N LEU A 687 0.99 56.92 -19.56
CA LEU A 687 0.70 58.08 -18.72
C LEU A 687 -0.69 58.66 -19.01
N THR A 688 -1.34 58.23 -20.10
CA THR A 688 -2.71 58.65 -20.46
C THR A 688 -3.77 57.79 -19.78
N THR A 689 -3.48 56.50 -19.59
CA THR A 689 -4.40 55.54 -18.96
C THR A 689 -4.02 55.16 -17.52
N GLY A 690 -2.78 55.45 -17.10
CA GLY A 690 -2.23 55.05 -15.81
C GLY A 690 -1.81 53.57 -15.75
N GLU A 691 -1.80 52.87 -16.88
CA GLU A 691 -1.34 51.48 -16.97
C GLU A 691 0.19 51.39 -16.83
N SER A 692 0.68 50.42 -16.05
CA SER A 692 2.11 50.13 -15.93
C SER A 692 2.35 48.62 -15.91
N ARG A 693 3.30 48.13 -16.71
CA ARG A 693 3.66 46.70 -16.84
C ARG A 693 5.15 46.53 -17.12
N GLN A 694 5.71 45.40 -16.69
CA GLN A 694 7.03 44.96 -17.14
C GLN A 694 6.93 44.37 -18.56
N VAL A 695 7.80 44.81 -19.45
CA VAL A 695 7.83 44.42 -20.87
C VAL A 695 9.28 44.18 -21.31
N ALA A 696 9.46 43.35 -22.34
CA ALA A 696 10.71 43.26 -23.10
C ALA A 696 10.48 43.90 -24.47
N ILE A 697 11.50 44.57 -25.02
CA ILE A 697 11.42 45.18 -26.35
C ILE A 697 11.71 44.08 -27.38
N GLU A 698 10.73 43.77 -28.24
CA GLU A 698 10.87 42.73 -29.28
C GLU A 698 11.46 43.27 -30.58
N GLN A 699 11.14 44.52 -30.93
CA GLN A 699 11.60 45.16 -32.15
C GLN A 699 11.53 46.67 -32.04
N ILE A 700 12.59 47.37 -32.46
CA ILE A 700 12.58 48.81 -32.69
C ILE A 700 12.59 49.11 -34.19
N THR A 701 11.91 50.18 -34.60
CA THR A 701 12.00 50.68 -35.97
C THR A 701 12.04 52.20 -35.93
N PHE A 702 13.15 52.76 -36.41
CA PHE A 702 13.31 54.21 -36.54
C PHE A 702 13.12 54.63 -38.00
N THR A 703 12.30 55.66 -38.23
CA THR A 703 12.08 56.25 -39.55
C THR A 703 12.31 57.74 -39.43
N ARG A 704 13.20 58.29 -40.26
CA ARG A 704 13.59 59.71 -40.27
C ARG A 704 12.93 60.48 -41.40
#